data_AF-A0A8J8MQ03-F1
#
_entry.id   AF-A0A8J8MQ03-F1
#
_cell.length_a   1.000
_cell.length_b   1.000
_cell.length_c   1.000
_cell.angle_alpha   90.00
_cell.angle_beta   90.00
_cell.angle_gamma   90.00
#
_symmetry.space_group_name_H-M   'P 1'
#
loop_
_entity.id
_entity.type
_entity.pdbx_description
1 polymer ?
#
loop_
_entity_poly.entity_id
_entity_poly.type
_entity_poly.pdbx_seq_one_letter_code
_entity_poly.pdbx_strand_id
1 'polypeptide(L)'
;MRLKKAAALLLVIILMISNKVMVSHAGTGSQMPSISFEQNENLDFMRVYHGATTQFTTQGVIGGTRALLVNTGTLDTNYGGIRFDMNEPFNWGDNAVFKAYLTNPNHEDIQIRIDVKDTSNNRRINYFTLPANSSRSITIDNLGPQTPNFSGADGWWGADNGIDQANIDLFEIYLWEERPGLTATSFIVDHITTQAEITPIVTLDQTTATIDKEQGTALQLTATVMPDAITDKTVTWSSSNISVATVDQSGQVTAKGNGHAIITATSNEDHTKKATCAVTVIGFAETIIPYMNRLSFEDQETSATLVENNSTTNRVSNNGITHGSKALDVLFNTGSSSIDFVPVDDKPWVISSNACLTFSAKSQVSSPFDLYVTVGLIDPETGTTNQQVNKISVVPNEQMKITTAYNISQGDLAIRSFSDMNGSGVTATSLVSGPGNIGGYHITKITFGVNQASAGMRFILDSVKTVDDATRVKLGNYYYLDKYGQSNYIDYDEKIHHDQELLDAEANEQMQLDTWIAELEANASRNQFGGWRNEALKQASTGRFYVKKVEGQWMMIDPEGYPYLSTGLDVIRYGDQNTWVAGREPMFENLPDRNGQFSEHFSNLSGCPVSPDGSNETNLGINFYTINLEKKYGDDWLEKWKSNAIKRTKAWGFTSLGCWSLPSIAFGKGNQVKTPYAANFWVTGTHAKLSLDGPGWGHLSDPFDPQFEHDVYDGAMALRDAGVDRDPWCIGVFVDNEIHWGSQEGKYLIWSTFVHSDAYTSPAYTKRALIDWLKEKYNNDINNLNTAWGSSLNSFDDFLPSYTGPVGVQDTTEMFEYIAEKYYKTVHDICERVLPNTMYLGSRFADWGCPQGIAAIAAKYCDIVSYNSYKTHPIQNWMELDTFDKPIMIGEFHMNTCERGAITRGLVPVWPQDRERMVADYLDDIEDNNKLVGIHWFQYFDEPILGRGWDGENSDTGFVDVTDQPYPSLVNAARSVHSTMYENKFAGSQVVINPKPPVDPVFPDKESEEPEPLPPIPVIVVPEFAGLTFEGNDTSVYRLSNATASSAQVVTGTGVTQGSKALKYTVSNLNKSGNGVYSNLILASPGVFGLNMSDGISYDVTNPGSVPVQLRINIHSNGAIATYYYTVEPGETRHIDMVEAGPCAMDVSNPRHGYWGLDNGIFYNSMNGVSFYIWEDSPGLINETSAALIFDNIQAIKN
;
A
#
# COMPACT_ATOMS: atom_id res chain seq x y z
N MET A 1 -26.41 16.71 108.43
CA MET A 1 -25.20 15.92 108.75
C MET A 1 -25.66 14.55 109.26
N ARG A 2 -25.08 13.44 108.79
CA ARG A 2 -25.57 12.04 108.93
C ARG A 2 -26.59 11.54 107.89
N LEU A 3 -26.29 11.73 106.60
CA LEU A 3 -26.63 10.76 105.53
C LEU A 3 -25.42 10.56 104.57
N LYS A 4 -24.41 11.44 104.68
CA LYS A 4 -23.13 11.51 103.94
C LYS A 4 -22.15 10.34 104.18
N LYS A 5 -22.60 9.19 104.68
CA LYS A 5 -21.81 7.94 104.73
C LYS A 5 -22.60 6.68 104.33
N ALA A 6 -23.89 6.81 103.97
CA ALA A 6 -24.73 5.68 103.53
C ALA A 6 -25.02 5.69 102.01
N ALA A 7 -24.91 6.84 101.33
CA ALA A 7 -25.02 6.89 99.87
C ALA A 7 -23.71 6.50 99.13
N ALA A 8 -22.58 6.47 99.83
CA ALA A 8 -21.26 6.16 99.25
C ALA A 8 -21.02 4.64 99.03
N LEU A 9 -21.92 3.76 99.45
CA LEU A 9 -21.80 2.30 99.27
C LEU A 9 -22.83 1.73 98.29
N LEU A 10 -23.92 2.46 98.00
CA LEU A 10 -24.94 2.05 97.02
C LEU A 10 -24.62 2.56 95.60
N LEU A 11 -23.81 3.63 95.47
CA LEU A 11 -23.30 4.08 94.17
C LEU A 11 -22.15 3.17 93.65
N VAL A 12 -21.45 2.47 94.55
CA VAL A 12 -20.34 1.53 94.24
C VAL A 12 -20.85 0.18 93.68
N ILE A 13 -22.15 -0.12 93.79
CA ILE A 13 -22.75 -1.35 93.24
C ILE A 13 -23.47 -1.09 91.90
N ILE A 14 -23.89 0.14 91.61
CA ILE A 14 -24.22 0.54 90.22
C ILE A 14 -22.93 0.66 89.37
N LEU A 15 -21.78 0.84 90.03
CA LEU A 15 -20.42 0.78 89.46
C LEU A 15 -19.90 -0.63 89.11
N MET A 16 -20.74 -1.69 89.08
CA MET A 16 -20.31 -3.05 88.69
C MET A 16 -21.02 -3.70 87.49
N ILE A 17 -21.94 -3.03 86.79
CA ILE A 17 -22.46 -3.52 85.48
C ILE A 17 -22.61 -2.34 84.51
N SER A 18 -21.48 -1.80 84.06
CA SER A 18 -21.36 -1.05 82.79
C SER A 18 -19.90 -0.59 82.61
N ASN A 19 -19.00 -1.51 82.26
CA ASN A 19 -17.73 -1.18 81.62
C ASN A 19 -17.21 -2.37 80.79
N LYS A 20 -17.89 -2.55 79.66
CA LYS A 20 -17.35 -2.93 78.34
C LYS A 20 -18.54 -3.01 77.40
N VAL A 21 -19.16 -1.86 77.14
CA VAL A 21 -19.76 -1.70 75.82
C VAL A 21 -18.57 -1.33 74.94
N MET A 22 -18.08 -2.28 74.15
CA MET A 22 -17.31 -1.92 72.96
C MET A 22 -18.28 -1.15 72.09
N VAL A 23 -18.28 0.18 72.27
CA VAL A 23 -18.87 1.07 71.31
C VAL A 23 -17.86 1.16 70.19
N SER A 24 -17.92 0.20 69.27
CA SER A 24 -17.43 0.40 67.91
C SER A 24 -18.38 1.40 67.25
N HIS A 25 -18.24 2.68 67.60
CA HIS A 25 -18.59 3.70 66.63
C HIS A 25 -17.44 3.66 65.61
N ALA A 26 -17.59 2.80 64.60
CA ALA A 26 -17.09 3.10 63.27
C ALA A 26 -17.91 4.32 62.80
N GLY A 27 -17.60 5.48 63.39
CA GLY A 27 -18.14 6.76 63.02
C GLY A 27 -17.39 7.18 61.78
N THR A 28 -18.10 7.19 60.67
CA THR A 28 -17.78 7.93 59.45
C THR A 28 -17.05 9.22 59.83
N GLY A 29 -15.77 9.33 59.46
CA GLY A 29 -15.01 10.59 59.61
C GLY A 29 -15.84 11.73 59.04
N SER A 30 -16.00 12.82 59.78
CA SER A 30 -16.69 14.00 59.28
C SER A 30 -16.07 14.46 57.96
N GLN A 31 -16.88 14.69 56.92
CA GLN A 31 -16.39 15.15 55.62
C GLN A 31 -15.72 16.53 55.75
N MET A 32 -14.70 16.78 54.93
CA MET A 32 -14.07 18.10 54.89
C MET A 32 -15.12 19.16 54.51
N PRO A 33 -15.32 20.21 55.31
CA PRO A 33 -16.25 21.27 54.95
C PRO A 33 -15.69 22.05 53.76
N SER A 34 -16.58 22.49 52.86
CA SER A 34 -16.21 23.51 51.88
C SER A 34 -16.02 24.85 52.58
N ILE A 35 -14.92 25.54 52.27
CA ILE A 35 -14.51 26.80 52.90
C ILE A 35 -14.37 27.85 51.81
N SER A 36 -15.28 28.83 51.83
CA SER A 36 -15.24 29.98 50.94
C SER A 36 -14.73 31.25 51.64
N PHE A 37 -14.34 31.13 52.91
CA PHE A 37 -13.82 32.21 53.76
C PHE A 37 -14.79 33.35 54.02
N GLU A 38 -16.09 33.14 53.76
CA GLU A 38 -17.15 34.14 53.93
C GLU A 38 -17.52 34.39 55.41
N GLN A 39 -18.39 35.38 55.66
CA GLN A 39 -18.79 35.76 57.01
C GLN A 39 -19.64 34.65 57.66
N ASN A 40 -19.32 34.28 58.91
CA ASN A 40 -19.99 33.24 59.72
C ASN A 40 -19.65 31.77 59.38
N GLU A 41 -18.63 31.50 58.55
CA GLU A 41 -18.05 30.15 58.45
C GLU A 41 -17.29 29.77 59.72
N ASN A 42 -17.39 28.51 60.14
CA ASN A 42 -16.59 27.99 61.25
C ASN A 42 -15.18 27.63 60.76
N LEU A 43 -14.17 28.33 61.25
CA LEU A 43 -12.75 28.09 60.92
C LEU A 43 -11.95 27.58 62.13
N ASP A 44 -12.61 27.07 63.17
CA ASP A 44 -11.98 26.67 64.45
C ASP A 44 -11.01 25.50 64.31
N PHE A 45 -11.06 24.78 63.19
CA PHE A 45 -10.14 23.70 62.83
C PHE A 45 -8.97 24.16 61.94
N MET A 46 -8.95 25.41 61.51
CA MET A 46 -7.81 25.98 60.78
C MET A 46 -6.82 26.61 61.77
N ARG A 47 -5.53 26.37 61.53
CA ARG A 47 -4.42 26.94 62.29
C ARG A 47 -3.41 27.54 61.33
N VAL A 48 -2.83 28.67 61.72
CA VAL A 48 -1.59 29.16 61.12
C VAL A 48 -0.42 28.55 61.86
N TYR A 49 0.66 28.22 61.16
CA TYR A 49 1.82 27.57 61.76
C TYR A 49 3.13 28.18 61.24
N HIS A 50 4.20 28.01 62.03
CA HIS A 50 5.55 28.55 61.78
C HIS A 50 5.62 30.06 61.47
N GLY A 51 4.91 30.87 62.26
CA GLY A 51 5.05 32.33 62.22
C GLY A 51 4.22 33.03 61.14
N ALA A 52 3.44 32.29 60.36
CA ALA A 52 2.48 32.86 59.42
C ALA A 52 1.37 33.64 60.14
N THR A 53 0.85 34.68 59.47
CA THR A 53 -0.32 35.45 59.89
C THR A 53 -1.34 35.48 58.76
N THR A 54 -2.63 35.60 59.09
CA THR A 54 -3.69 35.63 58.09
C THR A 54 -4.48 36.92 58.16
N GLN A 55 -4.95 37.38 57.00
CA GLN A 55 -5.89 38.48 56.87
C GLN A 55 -6.90 38.16 55.76
N PHE A 56 -8.15 38.58 55.93
CA PHE A 56 -9.10 38.49 54.82
C PHE A 56 -8.82 39.60 53.81
N THR A 57 -8.93 39.27 52.52
CA THR A 57 -8.67 40.18 51.41
C THR A 57 -9.76 40.07 50.36
N THR A 58 -9.93 41.12 49.56
CA THR A 58 -10.78 41.09 48.36
C THR A 58 -9.99 40.72 47.10
N GLN A 59 -8.66 40.64 47.19
CA GLN A 59 -7.79 40.19 46.11
C GLN A 59 -7.82 38.66 46.03
N GLY A 60 -7.84 38.07 44.83
CA GLY A 60 -7.81 36.62 44.65
C GLY A 60 -9.11 35.88 45.00
N VAL A 61 -10.21 36.62 45.16
CA VAL A 61 -11.56 36.05 45.37
C VAL A 61 -12.07 35.44 44.08
N ILE A 62 -12.41 34.16 44.12
CA ILE A 62 -13.01 33.39 43.03
C ILE A 62 -14.48 33.10 43.30
N GLY A 63 -14.90 33.05 44.58
CA GLY A 63 -16.30 32.96 44.97
C GLY A 63 -16.58 33.74 46.26
N GLY A 64 -17.73 34.41 46.36
CA GLY A 64 -18.08 35.20 47.53
C GLY A 64 -17.54 36.64 47.49
N THR A 65 -17.21 37.18 48.67
CA THR A 65 -16.80 38.58 48.88
C THR A 65 -15.39 38.73 49.46
N ARG A 66 -14.78 37.68 50.01
CA ARG A 66 -13.43 37.73 50.59
C ARG A 66 -12.71 36.37 50.56
N ALA A 67 -11.40 36.41 50.36
CA ALA A 67 -10.50 35.26 50.40
C ALA A 67 -9.53 35.37 51.57
N LEU A 68 -8.77 34.31 51.86
CA LEU A 68 -7.77 34.31 52.93
C LEU A 68 -6.36 34.59 52.38
N LEU A 69 -5.78 35.72 52.74
CA LEU A 69 -4.38 36.05 52.50
C LEU A 69 -3.52 35.52 53.65
N VAL A 70 -2.59 34.63 53.33
CA VAL A 70 -1.62 34.01 54.25
C VAL A 70 -0.27 34.69 54.06
N ASN A 71 0.16 35.48 55.04
CA ASN A 71 1.47 36.13 55.06
C ASN A 71 2.46 35.28 55.85
N THR A 72 3.57 34.88 55.25
CA THR A 72 4.56 33.99 55.89
C THR A 72 5.73 34.74 56.55
N GLY A 73 5.78 36.08 56.43
CA GLY A 73 6.84 36.89 57.04
C GLY A 73 8.20 36.74 56.33
N THR A 74 9.30 36.83 57.08
CA THR A 74 10.67 36.64 56.59
C THR A 74 11.02 35.15 56.58
N LEU A 75 11.27 34.59 55.41
CA LEU A 75 11.51 33.15 55.19
C LEU A 75 13.01 32.75 55.33
N ASP A 76 13.75 33.39 56.25
CA ASP A 76 15.21 33.16 56.39
C ASP A 76 15.55 31.78 57.00
N THR A 77 14.67 31.17 57.80
CA THR A 77 14.94 29.88 58.48
C THR A 77 13.70 28.99 58.76
N ASN A 78 12.50 29.38 58.31
CA ASN A 78 11.26 28.63 58.55
C ASN A 78 10.30 28.73 57.34
N TYR A 79 9.55 27.66 57.09
CA TYR A 79 8.39 27.64 56.20
C TYR A 79 7.16 28.24 56.90
N GLY A 80 6.10 28.60 56.18
CA GLY A 80 4.89 29.16 56.78
C GLY A 80 3.65 28.93 55.93
N GLY A 81 2.50 28.71 56.59
CA GLY A 81 1.27 28.41 55.88
C GLY A 81 0.07 28.22 56.80
N ILE A 82 -0.94 27.52 56.25
CA ILE A 82 -2.12 27.08 56.98
C ILE A 82 -2.14 25.56 57.09
N ARG A 83 -2.60 25.08 58.24
CA ARG A 83 -2.83 23.67 58.55
C ARG A 83 -4.28 23.52 58.99
N PHE A 84 -4.92 22.44 58.58
CA PHE A 84 -6.21 22.04 59.12
C PHE A 84 -5.96 20.98 60.20
N ASP A 85 -6.16 21.37 61.45
CA ASP A 85 -5.93 20.57 62.65
C ASP A 85 -7.29 20.23 63.26
N MET A 86 -7.78 19.03 62.94
CA MET A 86 -9.09 18.55 63.34
C MET A 86 -8.92 17.57 64.50
N ASN A 87 -9.78 17.66 65.52
CA ASN A 87 -9.68 16.81 66.71
C ASN A 87 -9.87 15.29 66.44
N GLU A 88 -10.36 14.92 65.26
CA GLU A 88 -10.57 13.54 64.79
C GLU A 88 -10.18 13.45 63.30
N PRO A 89 -9.73 12.28 62.79
CA PRO A 89 -9.40 12.07 61.38
C PRO A 89 -10.62 12.32 60.46
N PHE A 90 -10.40 12.91 59.29
CA PHE A 90 -11.47 13.20 58.33
C PHE A 90 -11.47 12.23 57.15
N ASN A 91 -12.67 12.01 56.59
CA ASN A 91 -12.87 11.21 55.38
C ASN A 91 -13.01 12.16 54.18
N TRP A 92 -12.08 12.06 53.23
CA TRP A 92 -12.06 12.86 52.01
C TRP A 92 -13.18 12.43 51.04
N GLY A 93 -13.64 11.17 51.10
CA GLY A 93 -14.74 10.61 50.31
C GLY A 93 -14.28 9.86 49.05
N ASP A 94 -14.98 8.77 48.71
CA ASP A 94 -14.69 7.97 47.51
C ASP A 94 -14.88 8.82 46.24
N ASN A 95 -13.87 8.88 45.36
CA ASN A 95 -13.84 9.71 44.14
C ASN A 95 -14.03 11.22 44.34
N ALA A 96 -13.91 11.72 45.58
CA ALA A 96 -14.00 13.14 45.86
C ALA A 96 -12.66 13.83 45.55
N VAL A 97 -12.74 14.95 44.84
CA VAL A 97 -11.57 15.72 44.42
C VAL A 97 -11.46 16.95 45.31
N PHE A 98 -10.28 17.21 45.87
CA PHE A 98 -10.05 18.48 46.56
C PHE A 98 -9.73 19.54 45.53
N LYS A 99 -10.44 20.67 45.63
CA LYS A 99 -10.14 21.85 44.84
C LYS A 99 -9.91 23.05 45.73
N ALA A 100 -8.96 23.88 45.35
CA ALA A 100 -8.80 25.22 45.90
C ALA A 100 -8.27 26.16 44.83
N TYR A 101 -8.46 27.45 45.01
CA TYR A 101 -7.86 28.48 44.17
C TYR A 101 -6.77 29.19 44.93
N LEU A 102 -5.57 29.19 44.37
CA LEU A 102 -4.41 29.87 44.93
C LEU A 102 -3.99 31.03 44.06
N THR A 103 -3.69 32.17 44.68
CA THR A 103 -3.15 33.35 44.00
C THR A 103 -1.81 33.73 44.62
N ASN A 104 -0.82 33.99 43.77
CA ASN A 104 0.47 34.60 44.15
C ASN A 104 0.36 36.13 43.95
N PRO A 105 0.18 36.92 45.02
CA PRO A 105 0.13 38.38 44.91
C PRO A 105 1.52 39.03 44.85
N ASN A 106 2.62 38.26 44.87
CA ASN A 106 3.98 38.78 44.89
C ASN A 106 4.49 39.05 43.47
N HIS A 107 5.57 39.85 43.38
CA HIS A 107 6.25 40.17 42.12
C HIS A 107 7.26 39.12 41.66
N GLU A 108 7.45 38.06 42.45
CA GLU A 108 8.34 36.95 42.15
C GLU A 108 7.55 35.62 42.18
N ASP A 109 8.05 34.62 41.48
CA ASP A 109 7.49 33.26 41.51
C ASP A 109 7.67 32.66 42.90
N ILE A 110 6.63 31.98 43.40
CA ILE A 110 6.64 31.31 44.71
C ILE A 110 6.42 29.81 44.53
N GLN A 111 7.08 28.98 45.34
CA GLN A 111 6.82 27.54 45.37
C GLN A 111 5.85 27.20 46.50
N ILE A 112 4.65 26.74 46.13
CA ILE A 112 3.64 26.26 47.08
C ILE A 112 3.83 24.76 47.28
N ARG A 113 3.68 24.32 48.53
CA ARG A 113 3.60 22.91 48.89
C ARG A 113 2.26 22.58 49.52
N ILE A 114 1.82 21.36 49.24
CA ILE A 114 0.63 20.76 49.82
C ILE A 114 1.03 19.42 50.39
N ASP A 115 0.75 19.22 51.66
CA ASP A 115 1.12 18.01 52.37
C ASP A 115 -0.12 17.34 52.94
N VAL A 116 -0.26 16.06 52.61
CA VAL A 116 -1.36 15.21 53.06
C VAL A 116 -0.77 14.01 53.77
N LYS A 117 -1.28 13.74 54.97
CA LYS A 117 -0.88 12.57 55.75
C LYS A 117 -2.11 11.87 56.30
N ASP A 118 -2.07 10.54 56.29
CA ASP A 118 -3.08 9.72 56.95
C ASP A 118 -2.67 9.32 58.37
N THR A 119 -3.65 8.83 59.13
CA THR A 119 -3.45 8.27 60.49
C THR A 119 -2.48 7.09 60.54
N SER A 120 -2.23 6.42 59.41
CA SER A 120 -1.22 5.35 59.28
C SER A 120 0.19 5.91 59.03
N ASN A 121 0.32 7.25 59.06
CA ASN A 121 1.55 7.99 58.87
C ASN A 121 2.11 7.87 57.44
N ASN A 122 1.30 7.46 56.46
CA ASN A 122 1.64 7.62 55.05
C ASN A 122 1.51 9.11 54.70
N ARG A 123 2.52 9.64 54.02
CA ARG A 123 2.63 11.08 53.74
C ARG A 123 2.92 11.31 52.27
N ARG A 124 2.23 12.27 51.67
CA ARG A 124 2.43 12.67 50.28
C ARG A 124 2.54 14.19 50.19
N ILE A 125 3.68 14.65 49.69
CA ILE A 125 3.97 16.08 49.50
C ILE A 125 3.98 16.38 48.01
N ASN A 126 3.18 17.38 47.65
CA ASN A 126 3.17 18.02 46.36
C ASN A 126 3.84 19.37 46.44
N TYR A 127 4.55 19.75 45.39
CA TYR A 127 5.06 21.10 45.25
C TYR A 127 4.98 21.57 43.80
N PHE A 128 4.65 22.85 43.63
CA PHE A 128 4.59 23.49 42.32
C PHE A 128 4.97 24.95 42.42
N THR A 129 5.44 25.50 41.30
CA THR A 129 5.73 26.92 41.18
C THR A 129 4.47 27.65 40.76
N LEU A 130 4.08 28.67 41.52
CA LEU A 130 3.01 29.60 41.20
C LEU A 130 3.63 30.93 40.75
N PRO A 131 3.57 31.28 39.46
CA PRO A 131 4.23 32.47 38.93
C PRO A 131 3.78 33.78 39.60
N ALA A 132 4.64 34.80 39.57
CA ALA A 132 4.34 36.14 40.07
C ALA A 132 3.00 36.67 39.54
N ASN A 133 2.19 37.29 40.40
CA ASN A 133 0.90 37.90 40.05
C ASN A 133 -0.07 36.98 39.28
N SER A 134 -0.02 35.67 39.52
CA SER A 134 -0.88 34.68 38.87
C SER A 134 -1.79 33.95 39.84
N SER A 135 -2.88 33.39 39.31
CA SER A 135 -3.79 32.51 40.04
C SER A 135 -3.84 31.14 39.36
N ARG A 136 -3.97 30.09 40.16
CA ARG A 136 -4.09 28.70 39.69
C ARG A 136 -5.16 27.98 40.52
N SER A 137 -6.06 27.28 39.83
CA SER A 137 -6.88 26.24 40.48
C SER A 137 -6.02 25.01 40.70
N ILE A 138 -6.01 24.51 41.92
CA ILE A 138 -5.39 23.23 42.26
C ILE A 138 -6.49 22.19 42.40
N THR A 139 -6.24 21.02 41.83
CA THR A 139 -7.16 19.87 41.85
C THR A 139 -6.35 18.66 42.26
N ILE A 140 -6.67 18.09 43.43
CA ILE A 140 -6.02 16.89 43.95
C ILE A 140 -7.01 15.74 43.83
N ASP A 141 -6.76 14.84 42.88
CA ASP A 141 -7.50 13.60 42.70
C ASP A 141 -6.60 12.38 43.00
N ASN A 142 -7.23 11.21 43.14
CA ASN A 142 -6.59 9.88 43.13
C ASN A 142 -5.29 9.73 43.97
N LEU A 143 -5.39 9.70 45.31
CA LEU A 143 -4.22 9.58 46.19
C LEU A 143 -3.70 8.14 46.42
N GLY A 144 -4.09 7.18 45.57
CA GLY A 144 -3.74 5.75 45.69
C GLY A 144 -2.27 5.38 45.41
N PRO A 145 -1.93 4.07 45.35
CA PRO A 145 -0.56 3.59 45.10
C PRO A 145 -0.03 3.91 43.69
N GLN A 146 -0.90 4.31 42.76
CA GLN A 146 -0.51 4.82 41.45
C GLN A 146 -0.38 6.35 41.49
N THR A 147 0.57 6.92 40.74
CA THR A 147 0.84 8.36 40.68
C THR A 147 -0.45 9.17 40.48
N PRO A 148 -0.80 10.10 41.38
CA PRO A 148 -1.94 10.99 41.22
C PRO A 148 -1.73 11.86 39.97
N ASN A 149 -2.78 12.05 39.19
CA ASN A 149 -2.71 12.81 37.95
C ASN A 149 -2.94 14.30 38.24
N PHE A 150 -1.88 15.08 38.35
CA PHE A 150 -1.99 16.52 38.20
C PHE A 150 -1.67 16.93 36.76
N SER A 151 -2.51 17.77 36.19
CA SER A 151 -2.22 18.43 34.91
C SER A 151 -1.26 19.61 35.15
N GLY A 152 -0.01 19.49 34.67
CA GLY A 152 1.03 20.53 34.74
C GLY A 152 2.33 20.04 35.39
N ALA A 153 3.48 20.49 34.90
CA ALA A 153 4.81 19.99 35.25
C ALA A 153 5.22 20.25 36.72
N ASP A 154 4.81 19.36 37.63
CA ASP A 154 5.00 19.47 39.08
C ASP A 154 5.61 18.16 39.67
N GLY A 155 6.49 18.29 40.67
CA GLY A 155 7.29 17.18 41.22
C GLY A 155 6.78 16.63 42.56
N TRP A 156 7.14 15.37 42.89
CA TRP A 156 6.58 14.60 44.01
C TRP A 156 7.64 14.13 45.02
N TRP A 157 7.31 14.08 46.31
CA TRP A 157 8.11 13.40 47.36
C TRP A 157 7.20 12.81 48.47
N GLY A 158 7.21 11.49 48.69
CA GLY A 158 6.34 10.81 49.68
C GLY A 158 6.01 9.35 49.34
N ALA A 159 5.50 8.59 50.32
CA ALA A 159 5.58 7.11 50.40
C ALA A 159 4.92 6.29 49.27
N ASP A 160 5.57 5.18 48.88
CA ASP A 160 5.21 4.23 47.81
C ASP A 160 3.90 3.42 48.05
N ASN A 161 3.19 3.67 49.15
CA ASN A 161 2.06 2.84 49.61
C ASN A 161 0.67 3.47 49.41
N GLY A 162 0.57 4.70 48.90
CA GLY A 162 -0.69 5.46 48.78
C GLY A 162 -1.15 6.12 50.09
N ILE A 163 -2.17 6.98 50.02
CA ILE A 163 -2.82 7.64 51.17
C ILE A 163 -4.21 7.04 51.41
N ASP A 164 -4.51 6.68 52.66
CA ASP A 164 -5.86 6.29 53.07
C ASP A 164 -6.78 7.52 53.16
N GLN A 165 -7.52 7.76 52.07
CA GLN A 165 -8.44 8.90 51.93
C GLN A 165 -9.58 8.90 52.95
N ALA A 166 -9.87 7.77 53.60
CA ALA A 166 -10.91 7.70 54.63
C ALA A 166 -10.41 8.18 56.01
N ASN A 167 -9.08 8.28 56.21
CA ASN A 167 -8.48 8.50 57.53
C ASN A 167 -7.33 9.53 57.48
N ILE A 168 -7.60 10.73 56.98
CA ILE A 168 -6.62 11.82 56.91
C ILE A 168 -6.47 12.49 58.27
N ASP A 169 -5.24 12.59 58.77
CA ASP A 169 -4.92 13.23 60.06
C ASP A 169 -4.22 14.60 59.90
N LEU A 170 -3.69 14.92 58.73
CA LEU A 170 -3.02 16.19 58.46
C LEU A 170 -3.22 16.64 56.99
N PHE A 171 -3.59 17.92 56.82
CA PHE A 171 -3.58 18.62 55.54
C PHE A 171 -2.98 20.02 55.70
N GLU A 172 -1.99 20.37 54.88
CA GLU A 172 -1.30 21.66 54.91
C GLU A 172 -1.16 22.29 53.54
N ILE A 173 -1.21 23.63 53.49
CA ILE A 173 -0.79 24.43 52.35
C ILE A 173 0.22 25.47 52.84
N TYR A 174 1.44 25.44 52.31
CA TYR A 174 2.54 26.26 52.81
C TYR A 174 3.61 26.62 51.77
N LEU A 175 4.39 27.66 52.07
CA LEU A 175 5.60 28.03 51.31
C LEU A 175 6.83 27.35 51.93
N TRP A 176 7.64 26.63 51.13
CA TRP A 176 8.74 25.81 51.65
C TRP A 176 10.17 26.31 51.38
N GLU A 177 10.44 26.98 50.26
CA GLU A 177 11.83 27.29 49.91
C GLU A 177 12.47 28.34 50.84
N GLU A 178 13.56 27.95 51.50
CA GLU A 178 14.52 28.88 52.11
C GLU A 178 15.14 29.72 51.00
N ARG A 179 14.76 31.00 50.90
CA ARG A 179 15.39 31.98 50.00
C ARG A 179 15.95 33.13 50.84
N PRO A 180 17.25 33.08 51.19
CA PRO A 180 17.89 34.16 51.94
C PRO A 180 17.72 35.49 51.21
N GLY A 181 17.05 36.46 51.84
CA GLY A 181 16.83 37.81 51.29
C GLY A 181 15.41 38.15 50.81
N LEU A 182 14.45 37.21 50.86
CA LEU A 182 13.03 37.50 50.62
C LEU A 182 12.32 37.90 51.92
N THR A 183 12.16 39.21 52.13
CA THR A 183 11.44 39.77 53.29
C THR A 183 9.97 40.00 52.94
N ALA A 184 9.06 39.19 53.50
CA ALA A 184 7.60 39.21 53.32
C ALA A 184 7.09 38.59 52.01
N THR A 185 6.83 37.28 52.03
CA THR A 185 6.10 36.57 50.96
C THR A 185 4.70 36.19 51.45
N SER A 186 3.74 36.10 50.54
CA SER A 186 2.37 35.73 50.87
C SER A 186 1.69 34.90 49.78
N PHE A 187 0.63 34.20 50.09
CA PHE A 187 -0.26 33.61 49.09
C PHE A 187 -1.70 33.76 49.53
N ILE A 188 -2.62 33.79 48.58
CA ILE A 188 -4.06 33.88 48.85
C ILE A 188 -4.67 32.53 48.51
N VAL A 189 -5.52 32.01 49.39
CA VAL A 189 -6.32 30.81 49.18
C VAL A 189 -7.80 31.15 49.23
N ASP A 190 -8.56 30.61 48.28
CA ASP A 190 -10.00 30.75 48.22
C ASP A 190 -10.67 29.46 47.72
N HIS A 191 -11.98 29.35 47.97
CA HIS A 191 -12.88 28.36 47.41
C HIS A 191 -12.37 26.91 47.56
N ILE A 192 -12.12 26.51 48.81
CA ILE A 192 -11.71 25.16 49.15
C ILE A 192 -12.96 24.26 49.15
N THR A 193 -13.00 23.24 48.30
CA THR A 193 -14.16 22.34 48.20
C THR A 193 -13.72 20.88 48.07
N THR A 194 -14.54 19.99 48.62
CA THR A 194 -14.49 18.55 48.34
C THR A 194 -15.87 18.12 47.83
N GLN A 195 -16.03 17.96 46.51
CA GLN A 195 -17.27 17.45 45.91
C GLN A 195 -16.97 16.43 44.82
N ALA A 196 -17.91 15.51 44.60
CA ALA A 196 -18.03 14.77 43.34
C ALA A 196 -18.67 15.71 42.30
N GLU A 197 -18.09 15.87 41.11
CA GLU A 197 -18.70 16.70 40.08
C GLU A 197 -20.00 16.06 39.55
N ILE A 198 -21.11 16.80 39.61
CA ILE A 198 -22.34 16.47 38.86
C ILE A 198 -22.27 17.25 37.55
N THR A 199 -21.74 16.65 36.50
CA THR A 199 -21.60 17.34 35.21
C THR A 199 -22.87 17.20 34.38
N PRO A 200 -23.46 18.30 33.86
CA PRO A 200 -24.65 18.20 33.02
C PRO A 200 -24.34 17.51 31.69
N ILE A 201 -25.24 16.64 31.25
CA ILE A 201 -25.23 16.02 29.93
C ILE A 201 -26.39 16.63 29.14
N VAL A 202 -26.10 17.19 27.97
CA VAL A 202 -27.11 17.69 27.03
C VAL A 202 -27.30 16.63 25.95
N THR A 203 -28.55 16.27 25.64
CA THR A 203 -28.91 15.44 24.49
C THR A 203 -29.97 16.14 23.64
N LEU A 204 -30.01 15.83 22.35
CA LEU A 204 -31.08 16.25 21.43
C LEU A 204 -31.93 15.04 21.04
N ASP A 205 -33.21 15.29 20.75
CA ASP A 205 -34.13 14.32 20.17
C ASP A 205 -33.71 13.87 18.75
N GLN A 206 -32.90 14.66 18.05
CA GLN A 206 -32.33 14.34 16.73
C GLN A 206 -30.88 14.79 16.61
N THR A 207 -30.04 13.97 16.01
CA THR A 207 -28.62 14.29 15.71
C THR A 207 -28.40 14.70 14.25
N THR A 208 -29.36 14.42 13.37
CA THR A 208 -29.40 14.88 11.97
C THR A 208 -30.83 15.19 11.53
N ALA A 209 -31.02 16.14 10.62
CA ALA A 209 -32.32 16.44 10.03
C ALA A 209 -32.19 17.12 8.64
N THR A 210 -33.20 16.96 7.79
CA THR A 210 -33.28 17.63 6.49
C THR A 210 -34.53 18.50 6.41
N ILE A 211 -34.39 19.77 6.01
CA ILE A 211 -35.48 20.73 5.83
C ILE A 211 -35.61 21.11 4.36
N ASP A 212 -36.79 20.92 3.79
CA ASP A 212 -37.14 21.45 2.48
C ASP A 212 -37.61 22.91 2.61
N LYS A 213 -36.84 23.84 2.02
CA LYS A 213 -37.10 25.28 2.06
C LYS A 213 -38.41 25.65 1.34
N GLU A 214 -38.85 24.89 0.35
CA GLU A 214 -40.05 25.19 -0.44
C GLU A 214 -41.34 24.68 0.21
N GLN A 215 -41.25 23.63 1.03
CA GLN A 215 -42.41 23.11 1.78
C GLN A 215 -42.71 23.90 3.06
N GLY A 216 -41.85 24.83 3.46
CA GLY A 216 -42.11 25.74 4.59
C GLY A 216 -42.17 25.04 5.96
N THR A 217 -41.67 23.82 6.09
CA THR A 217 -41.68 23.06 7.34
C THR A 217 -40.56 23.53 8.26
N ALA A 218 -40.89 24.18 9.38
CA ALA A 218 -39.92 24.42 10.45
C ALA A 218 -39.64 23.11 11.21
N LEU A 219 -38.37 22.85 11.55
CA LEU A 219 -37.96 21.70 12.35
C LEU A 219 -37.92 22.08 13.83
N GLN A 220 -38.57 21.31 14.69
CA GLN A 220 -38.48 21.48 16.14
C GLN A 220 -37.43 20.52 16.69
N LEU A 221 -36.42 21.05 17.38
CA LEU A 221 -35.48 20.27 18.19
C LEU A 221 -35.81 20.43 19.66
N THR A 222 -35.59 19.37 20.43
CA THR A 222 -35.83 19.31 21.88
C THR A 222 -34.54 18.89 22.58
N ALA A 223 -34.03 19.76 23.47
CA ALA A 223 -32.85 19.46 24.29
C ALA A 223 -33.23 18.95 25.69
N THR A 224 -32.56 17.90 26.16
CA THR A 224 -32.72 17.35 27.52
C THR A 224 -31.41 17.52 28.30
N VAL A 225 -31.48 18.05 29.53
CA VAL A 225 -30.34 18.21 30.44
C VAL A 225 -30.48 17.23 31.62
N MET A 226 -29.48 16.37 31.79
CA MET A 226 -29.38 15.34 32.84
C MET A 226 -28.11 15.54 33.68
N PRO A 227 -28.01 14.98 34.91
CA PRO A 227 -29.05 14.27 35.65
C PRO A 227 -30.08 15.22 36.29
N ASP A 228 -31.16 14.68 36.88
CA ASP A 228 -32.23 15.45 37.52
C ASP A 228 -31.79 16.37 38.66
N ALA A 229 -30.61 16.09 39.24
CA ALA A 229 -29.99 16.92 40.27
C ALA A 229 -29.53 18.30 39.74
N ILE A 230 -29.43 18.49 38.42
CA ILE A 230 -29.10 19.78 37.80
C ILE A 230 -30.30 20.72 37.91
N THR A 231 -30.11 21.87 38.57
CA THR A 231 -31.17 22.86 38.80
C THR A 231 -31.47 23.73 37.60
N ASP A 232 -30.46 24.14 36.81
CA ASP A 232 -30.68 24.85 35.54
C ASP A 232 -30.69 23.86 34.37
N LYS A 233 -31.90 23.48 33.97
CA LYS A 233 -32.13 22.58 32.83
C LYS A 233 -32.28 23.33 31.49
N THR A 234 -31.99 24.63 31.45
CA THR A 234 -32.14 25.43 30.24
C THR A 234 -30.90 25.35 29.34
N VAL A 235 -31.10 25.58 28.04
CA VAL A 235 -30.03 25.59 27.04
C VAL A 235 -30.07 26.87 26.21
N THR A 236 -28.91 27.27 25.69
CA THR A 236 -28.77 28.30 24.67
C THR A 236 -28.54 27.66 23.31
N TRP A 237 -29.33 28.07 22.32
CA TRP A 237 -29.25 27.56 20.96
C TRP A 237 -28.37 28.44 20.07
N SER A 238 -27.64 27.82 19.15
CA SER A 238 -26.87 28.53 18.12
C SER A 238 -26.84 27.73 16.82
N SER A 239 -26.58 28.41 15.71
CA SER A 239 -26.39 27.80 14.39
C SER A 239 -24.99 28.14 13.88
N SER A 240 -24.27 27.15 13.36
CA SER A 240 -22.96 27.38 12.73
C SER A 240 -23.06 28.20 11.44
N ASN A 241 -24.23 28.25 10.81
CA ASN A 241 -24.45 29.01 9.58
C ASN A 241 -25.88 29.58 9.53
N ILE A 242 -26.03 30.79 10.06
CA ILE A 242 -27.32 31.52 10.10
C ILE A 242 -27.86 31.89 8.72
N SER A 243 -27.04 31.85 7.66
CA SER A 243 -27.49 32.07 6.28
C SER A 243 -28.16 30.83 5.66
N VAL A 244 -27.90 29.64 6.24
CA VAL A 244 -28.49 28.36 5.83
C VAL A 244 -29.69 28.01 6.72
N ALA A 245 -29.52 28.01 8.04
CA ALA A 245 -30.60 27.76 9.00
C ALA A 245 -30.43 28.60 10.27
N THR A 246 -31.51 29.19 10.78
CA THR A 246 -31.55 29.90 12.07
C THR A 246 -32.31 29.08 13.09
N VAL A 247 -31.90 29.10 14.34
CA VAL A 247 -32.61 28.46 15.47
C VAL A 247 -33.03 29.53 16.48
N ASP A 248 -34.24 29.41 17.03
CA ASP A 248 -34.70 30.29 18.11
C ASP A 248 -34.49 29.67 19.51
N GLN A 249 -34.81 30.43 20.56
CA GLN A 249 -34.60 29.99 21.95
C GLN A 249 -35.46 28.77 22.33
N SER A 250 -36.53 28.48 21.58
CA SER A 250 -37.39 27.30 21.80
C SER A 250 -36.86 26.05 21.09
N GLY A 251 -35.78 26.14 20.32
CA GLY A 251 -35.26 25.05 19.50
C GLY A 251 -35.92 24.93 18.12
N GLN A 252 -36.68 25.93 17.69
CA GLN A 252 -37.30 25.92 16.36
C GLN A 252 -36.29 26.37 15.30
N VAL A 253 -35.96 25.46 14.39
CA VAL A 253 -35.03 25.66 13.28
C VAL A 253 -35.80 26.07 12.02
N THR A 254 -35.43 27.22 11.46
CA THR A 254 -36.01 27.82 10.24
C THR A 254 -34.97 27.86 9.14
N ALA A 255 -35.29 27.28 7.98
CA ALA A 255 -34.47 27.35 6.78
C ALA A 255 -34.38 28.78 6.21
N LYS A 256 -33.17 29.19 5.79
CA LYS A 256 -32.87 30.49 5.16
C LYS A 256 -32.25 30.33 3.76
N GLY A 257 -31.36 29.36 3.57
CA GLY A 257 -30.64 29.11 2.33
C GLY A 257 -30.17 27.65 2.22
N ASN A 258 -29.87 27.18 1.02
CA ASN A 258 -29.44 25.80 0.81
C ASN A 258 -28.05 25.57 1.41
N GLY A 259 -27.81 24.38 1.96
CA GLY A 259 -26.52 23.98 2.51
C GLY A 259 -26.64 23.28 3.86
N HIS A 260 -25.53 23.22 4.59
CA HIS A 260 -25.47 22.57 5.90
C HIS A 260 -25.27 23.59 7.03
N ALA A 261 -25.97 23.38 8.14
CA ALA A 261 -25.79 24.12 9.38
C ALA A 261 -25.82 23.15 10.56
N ILE A 262 -24.93 23.34 11.52
CA ILE A 262 -24.92 22.58 12.77
C ILE A 262 -25.68 23.42 13.80
N ILE A 263 -26.80 22.89 14.27
CA ILE A 263 -27.59 23.49 15.34
C ILE A 263 -27.09 22.94 16.67
N THR A 264 -26.66 23.83 17.57
CA THR A 264 -26.01 23.46 18.84
C THR A 264 -26.84 23.95 20.02
N ALA A 265 -27.25 23.04 20.89
CA ALA A 265 -27.78 23.35 22.22
C ALA A 265 -26.64 23.28 23.24
N THR A 266 -26.41 24.39 23.96
CA THR A 266 -25.36 24.50 25.00
C THR A 266 -26.04 24.62 26.37
N SER A 267 -25.62 23.83 27.36
CA SER A 267 -26.16 23.96 28.73
C SER A 267 -25.83 25.35 29.31
N ASN A 268 -26.81 25.97 29.97
CA ASN A 268 -26.57 27.20 30.71
C ASN A 268 -25.95 26.95 32.10
N GLU A 269 -26.04 25.72 32.62
CA GLU A 269 -25.34 25.30 33.84
C GLU A 269 -23.83 25.09 33.57
N ASP A 270 -23.48 24.46 32.45
CA ASP A 270 -22.08 24.31 32.01
C ASP A 270 -21.95 24.50 30.50
N HIS A 271 -21.39 25.64 30.11
CA HIS A 271 -21.25 26.05 28.71
C HIS A 271 -20.27 25.18 27.89
N THR A 272 -19.51 24.29 28.54
CA THR A 272 -18.67 23.29 27.87
C THR A 272 -19.47 22.08 27.40
N LYS A 273 -20.69 21.88 27.92
CA LYS A 273 -21.55 20.74 27.60
C LYS A 273 -22.58 21.11 26.54
N LYS A 274 -22.54 20.36 25.43
CA LYS A 274 -23.28 20.68 24.21
C LYS A 274 -23.81 19.43 23.55
N ALA A 275 -24.92 19.58 22.85
CA ALA A 275 -25.42 18.60 21.89
C ALA A 275 -25.64 19.29 20.55
N THR A 276 -25.44 18.55 19.46
CA THR A 276 -25.50 19.10 18.11
C THR A 276 -26.41 18.28 17.21
N CYS A 277 -27.08 18.96 16.29
CA CYS A 277 -27.86 18.37 15.21
C CYS A 277 -27.36 18.92 13.87
N ALA A 278 -26.93 18.06 12.96
CA ALA A 278 -26.56 18.44 11.61
C ALA A 278 -27.83 18.63 10.76
N VAL A 279 -28.11 19.87 10.38
CA VAL A 279 -29.28 20.24 9.57
C VAL A 279 -28.85 20.51 8.14
N THR A 280 -29.45 19.79 7.20
CA THR A 280 -29.30 20.01 5.76
C THR A 280 -30.55 20.74 5.25
N VAL A 281 -30.37 21.93 4.67
CA VAL A 281 -31.44 22.68 4.02
C VAL A 281 -31.32 22.48 2.52
N ILE A 282 -32.38 21.97 1.90
CA ILE A 282 -32.49 21.79 0.45
C ILE A 282 -33.56 22.73 -0.11
N GLY A 283 -33.33 23.24 -1.32
CA GLY A 283 -34.27 24.08 -2.04
C GLY A 283 -34.03 23.88 -3.53
N PHE A 284 -34.99 23.32 -4.25
CA PHE A 284 -34.78 22.95 -5.64
C PHE A 284 -35.26 24.04 -6.60
N ALA A 285 -34.32 24.87 -7.04
CA ALA A 285 -34.19 25.12 -8.48
C ALA A 285 -32.87 24.47 -8.90
N GLU A 286 -32.96 23.26 -9.45
CA GLU A 286 -31.81 22.45 -9.83
C GLU A 286 -30.98 23.13 -10.93
N THR A 287 -29.73 23.39 -10.63
CA THR A 287 -28.66 23.01 -11.53
C THR A 287 -27.89 21.90 -10.81
N ILE A 288 -28.33 20.65 -10.97
CA ILE A 288 -27.58 19.48 -10.48
C ILE A 288 -26.20 19.54 -11.15
N ILE A 289 -25.13 19.62 -10.37
CA ILE A 289 -23.82 19.14 -10.80
C ILE A 289 -23.75 17.69 -10.29
N PRO A 290 -23.76 16.68 -11.17
CA PRO A 290 -23.82 15.29 -10.75
C PRO A 290 -22.51 14.90 -10.06
N TYR A 291 -22.59 14.39 -8.83
CA TYR A 291 -21.46 13.74 -8.19
C TYR A 291 -21.17 12.40 -8.90
N MET A 292 -19.91 12.11 -9.22
CA MET A 292 -19.54 10.87 -9.92
C MET A 292 -19.60 9.68 -8.96
N ASN A 293 -20.79 9.14 -8.67
CA ASN A 293 -20.88 7.98 -7.78
C ASN A 293 -20.64 6.66 -8.54
N ARG A 294 -21.23 6.50 -9.73
CA ARG A 294 -21.10 5.30 -10.57
C ARG A 294 -21.69 5.56 -11.96
N LEU A 295 -21.11 4.95 -12.99
CA LEU A 295 -21.75 4.74 -14.28
C LEU A 295 -22.49 3.41 -14.23
N SER A 296 -23.81 3.47 -14.41
CA SER A 296 -24.68 2.30 -14.47
C SER A 296 -24.90 1.87 -15.91
N PHE A 297 -24.86 0.56 -16.15
CA PHE A 297 -25.14 -0.03 -17.47
C PHE A 297 -26.56 -0.61 -17.56
N GLU A 298 -27.39 -0.37 -16.54
CA GLU A 298 -28.78 -0.83 -16.45
C GLU A 298 -29.72 -0.05 -17.37
N ASP A 299 -30.87 -0.65 -17.68
CA ASP A 299 -31.88 -0.05 -18.55
C ASP A 299 -32.45 1.24 -17.94
N GLN A 300 -32.54 2.31 -18.75
CA GLN A 300 -33.10 3.64 -18.42
C GLN A 300 -32.27 4.59 -17.53
N GLU A 301 -31.01 4.29 -17.22
CA GLU A 301 -30.10 5.26 -16.55
C GLU A 301 -29.29 6.13 -17.52
N THR A 302 -29.12 7.42 -17.19
CA THR A 302 -28.51 8.46 -18.06
C THR A 302 -27.47 9.33 -17.34
N SER A 303 -26.62 8.77 -16.47
CA SER A 303 -25.61 9.59 -15.77
C SER A 303 -24.46 10.06 -16.69
N ALA A 304 -24.32 9.47 -17.88
CA ALA A 304 -23.33 9.82 -18.91
C ALA A 304 -23.88 9.60 -20.33
N THR A 305 -23.39 10.40 -21.28
CA THR A 305 -23.44 10.15 -22.71
C THR A 305 -22.25 9.29 -23.10
N LEU A 306 -22.52 8.16 -23.76
CA LEU A 306 -21.50 7.28 -24.34
C LEU A 306 -21.18 7.72 -25.77
N VAL A 307 -19.90 7.91 -26.07
CA VAL A 307 -19.39 8.23 -27.41
C VAL A 307 -18.48 7.11 -27.88
N GLU A 308 -18.75 6.57 -29.06
CA GLU A 308 -17.98 5.48 -29.66
C GLU A 308 -17.00 6.05 -30.69
N ASN A 309 -15.70 5.94 -30.42
CA ASN A 309 -14.64 6.37 -31.34
C ASN A 309 -14.00 5.13 -31.97
N ASN A 310 -14.36 4.82 -33.22
CA ASN A 310 -13.94 3.58 -33.89
C ASN A 310 -14.21 2.31 -33.04
N SER A 311 -15.29 2.32 -32.26
CA SER A 311 -15.70 1.20 -31.40
C SER A 311 -17.19 0.91 -31.58
N THR A 312 -17.67 -0.19 -31.02
CA THR A 312 -19.11 -0.50 -30.96
C THR A 312 -19.42 -1.12 -29.61
N THR A 313 -20.50 -0.68 -28.98
CA THR A 313 -20.89 -1.10 -27.64
C THR A 313 -22.25 -1.76 -27.61
N ASN A 314 -22.41 -2.77 -26.74
CA ASN A 314 -23.68 -3.44 -26.49
C ASN A 314 -23.83 -3.69 -24.99
N ARG A 315 -25.06 -3.57 -24.48
CA ARG A 315 -25.35 -3.98 -23.09
C ARG A 315 -25.60 -5.49 -23.06
N VAL A 316 -24.88 -6.21 -22.21
CA VAL A 316 -24.95 -7.67 -22.09
C VAL A 316 -25.45 -8.10 -20.71
N SER A 317 -26.28 -9.13 -20.67
CA SER A 317 -26.84 -9.70 -19.43
C SER A 317 -26.11 -10.94 -18.91
N ASN A 318 -25.05 -11.36 -19.59
CA ASN A 318 -24.29 -12.56 -19.25
C ASN A 318 -22.79 -12.24 -19.37
N ASN A 319 -21.95 -12.91 -18.55
CA ASN A 319 -20.49 -12.78 -18.51
C ASN A 319 -19.97 -11.36 -18.18
N GLY A 320 -19.17 -11.22 -17.11
CA GLY A 320 -18.53 -9.95 -16.75
C GLY A 320 -19.39 -8.97 -15.94
N ILE A 321 -20.62 -9.33 -15.57
CA ILE A 321 -21.44 -8.57 -14.63
C ILE A 321 -20.89 -8.76 -13.23
N THR A 322 -20.58 -7.64 -12.59
CA THR A 322 -20.05 -7.49 -11.24
C THR A 322 -20.97 -6.63 -10.36
N HIS A 323 -21.86 -5.86 -10.98
CA HIS A 323 -22.93 -5.11 -10.33
C HIS A 323 -24.16 -5.02 -11.22
N GLY A 324 -25.35 -5.05 -10.61
CA GLY A 324 -26.60 -4.96 -11.36
C GLY A 324 -26.90 -6.21 -12.20
N SER A 325 -27.52 -6.01 -13.36
CA SER A 325 -27.95 -7.05 -14.30
C SER A 325 -27.37 -6.89 -15.70
N LYS A 326 -26.60 -5.82 -15.95
CA LYS A 326 -26.01 -5.48 -17.24
C LYS A 326 -24.54 -5.05 -17.09
N ALA A 327 -23.73 -5.41 -18.09
CA ALA A 327 -22.40 -4.85 -18.31
C ALA A 327 -22.32 -4.28 -19.74
N LEU A 328 -21.27 -3.51 -20.03
CA LEU A 328 -21.02 -2.94 -21.36
C LEU A 328 -19.97 -3.78 -22.11
N ASP A 329 -20.40 -4.52 -23.14
CA ASP A 329 -19.51 -5.19 -24.09
C ASP A 329 -19.03 -4.19 -25.14
N VAL A 330 -17.71 -3.97 -25.18
CA VAL A 330 -17.03 -3.03 -26.07
C VAL A 330 -16.23 -3.82 -27.10
N LEU A 331 -16.58 -3.66 -28.38
CA LEU A 331 -15.79 -4.10 -29.51
C LEU A 331 -14.93 -2.93 -30.00
N PHE A 332 -13.61 -3.04 -29.84
CA PHE A 332 -12.67 -2.12 -30.45
C PHE A 332 -12.43 -2.53 -31.91
N ASN A 333 -12.72 -1.65 -32.87
CA ASN A 333 -12.42 -1.95 -34.28
C ASN A 333 -10.92 -1.77 -34.54
N THR A 334 -10.42 -2.35 -35.64
CA THR A 334 -8.99 -2.31 -35.97
C THR A 334 -8.43 -0.88 -36.01
N GLY A 335 -7.28 -0.67 -35.40
CA GLY A 335 -6.62 0.64 -35.28
C GLY A 335 -6.83 1.29 -33.90
N SER A 336 -6.64 2.61 -33.81
CA SER A 336 -6.90 3.34 -32.57
C SER A 336 -8.40 3.45 -32.32
N SER A 337 -8.84 3.00 -31.14
CA SER A 337 -10.25 2.82 -30.82
C SER A 337 -10.49 3.14 -29.36
N SER A 338 -11.58 3.85 -29.06
CA SER A 338 -11.96 4.17 -27.68
C SER A 338 -13.47 4.28 -27.50
N ILE A 339 -13.88 4.27 -26.25
CA ILE A 339 -15.19 4.74 -25.80
C ILE A 339 -14.99 5.86 -24.79
N ASP A 340 -15.83 6.89 -24.87
CA ASP A 340 -15.81 8.02 -23.95
C ASP A 340 -17.14 8.11 -23.20
N PHE A 341 -17.07 8.28 -21.89
CA PHE A 341 -18.19 8.68 -21.06
C PHE A 341 -18.08 10.18 -20.78
N VAL A 342 -19.07 10.94 -21.24
CA VAL A 342 -19.17 12.39 -21.10
C VAL A 342 -20.40 12.72 -20.23
N PRO A 343 -20.35 13.69 -19.31
CA PRO A 343 -21.54 14.12 -18.57
C PRO A 343 -22.67 14.60 -19.49
N VAL A 344 -23.93 14.24 -19.21
CA VAL A 344 -25.09 14.49 -20.09
C VAL A 344 -25.39 15.98 -20.33
N ASP A 345 -24.97 16.87 -19.43
CA ASP A 345 -25.22 18.32 -19.50
C ASP A 345 -23.96 19.16 -19.80
N ASP A 346 -22.85 18.54 -20.24
CA ASP A 346 -21.51 19.15 -20.30
C ASP A 346 -21.02 19.72 -18.95
N LYS A 347 -21.70 19.39 -17.84
CA LYS A 347 -21.31 19.75 -16.48
C LYS A 347 -20.32 18.72 -15.96
N PRO A 348 -19.08 19.10 -15.62
CA PRO A 348 -18.10 18.19 -15.05
C PRO A 348 -18.66 17.47 -13.81
N TRP A 349 -18.35 16.18 -13.65
CA TRP A 349 -18.73 15.45 -12.45
C TRP A 349 -17.87 15.87 -11.26
N VAL A 350 -18.51 16.12 -10.12
CA VAL A 350 -17.81 16.42 -8.86
C VAL A 350 -17.35 15.11 -8.22
N ILE A 351 -16.15 15.11 -7.67
CA ILE A 351 -15.55 13.98 -6.96
C ILE A 351 -15.00 14.45 -5.62
N SER A 352 -14.75 13.53 -4.70
CA SER A 352 -14.19 13.91 -3.39
C SER A 352 -12.75 14.41 -3.53
N SER A 353 -12.26 15.07 -2.48
CA SER A 353 -10.86 15.52 -2.42
C SER A 353 -9.85 14.37 -2.41
N ASN A 354 -10.29 13.13 -2.17
CA ASN A 354 -9.47 11.91 -2.11
C ASN A 354 -10.14 10.79 -2.92
N ALA A 355 -10.54 11.09 -4.17
CA ALA A 355 -11.19 10.13 -5.05
C ALA A 355 -10.18 9.47 -6.02
N CYS A 356 -10.35 8.18 -6.27
CA CYS A 356 -9.78 7.50 -7.44
C CYS A 356 -10.87 6.82 -8.27
N LEU A 357 -10.57 6.50 -9.53
CA LEU A 357 -11.48 5.77 -10.41
C LEU A 357 -11.27 4.26 -10.23
N THR A 358 -12.34 3.50 -10.05
CA THR A 358 -12.32 2.03 -10.05
C THR A 358 -13.40 1.48 -10.97
N PHE A 359 -13.12 0.34 -11.58
CA PHE A 359 -14.04 -0.35 -12.47
C PHE A 359 -13.74 -1.85 -12.49
N SER A 360 -14.70 -2.64 -12.95
CA SER A 360 -14.54 -4.06 -13.21
C SER A 360 -14.51 -4.30 -14.71
N ALA A 361 -13.70 -5.26 -15.12
CA ALA A 361 -13.53 -5.57 -16.52
C ALA A 361 -13.37 -7.07 -16.74
N LYS A 362 -13.71 -7.52 -17.95
CA LYS A 362 -13.34 -8.83 -18.46
C LYS A 362 -12.85 -8.70 -19.89
N SER A 363 -11.61 -9.10 -20.15
CA SER A 363 -11.09 -9.15 -21.51
C SER A 363 -11.63 -10.38 -22.25
N GLN A 364 -11.84 -10.28 -23.55
CA GLN A 364 -12.23 -11.38 -24.45
C GLN A 364 -11.34 -11.33 -25.69
N VAL A 365 -10.06 -11.57 -25.45
CA VAL A 365 -8.99 -11.45 -26.43
C VAL A 365 -8.10 -12.69 -26.36
N SER A 366 -7.43 -12.99 -27.46
CA SER A 366 -6.45 -14.09 -27.53
C SER A 366 -5.02 -13.65 -27.18
N SER A 367 -4.76 -12.34 -27.11
CA SER A 367 -3.43 -11.77 -26.90
C SER A 367 -3.49 -10.60 -25.92
N PRO A 368 -2.46 -10.41 -25.08
CA PRO A 368 -2.37 -9.27 -24.16
C PRO A 368 -2.40 -7.94 -24.91
N PHE A 369 -2.88 -6.90 -24.24
CA PHE A 369 -2.91 -5.55 -24.81
C PHE A 369 -2.84 -4.47 -23.73
N ASP A 370 -2.45 -3.26 -24.13
CA ASP A 370 -2.48 -2.08 -23.26
C ASP A 370 -3.83 -1.35 -23.38
N LEU A 371 -4.58 -1.28 -22.28
CA LEU A 371 -5.75 -0.42 -22.12
C LEU A 371 -5.33 0.92 -21.51
N TYR A 372 -5.68 2.01 -22.18
CA TYR A 372 -5.48 3.36 -21.72
C TYR A 372 -6.77 3.92 -21.12
N VAL A 373 -6.70 4.32 -19.85
CA VAL A 373 -7.80 4.98 -19.14
C VAL A 373 -7.45 6.45 -18.96
N THR A 374 -8.12 7.31 -19.71
CA THR A 374 -7.88 8.77 -19.65
C THR A 374 -9.03 9.45 -18.93
N VAL A 375 -8.72 10.19 -17.87
CA VAL A 375 -9.67 11.00 -17.11
C VAL A 375 -9.41 12.46 -17.45
N GLY A 376 -10.36 13.09 -18.14
CA GLY A 376 -10.34 14.54 -18.37
C GLY A 376 -10.71 15.27 -17.08
N LEU A 377 -9.95 16.31 -16.75
CA LEU A 377 -10.04 17.03 -15.48
C LEU A 377 -10.20 18.54 -15.72
N ILE A 378 -10.90 19.21 -14.83
CA ILE A 378 -10.93 20.67 -14.76
C ILE A 378 -10.81 21.11 -13.31
N ASP A 379 -9.92 22.07 -13.06
CA ASP A 379 -9.77 22.70 -11.77
C ASP A 379 -10.97 23.63 -11.53
N PRO A 380 -11.79 23.41 -10.48
CA PRO A 380 -12.98 24.20 -10.23
C PRO A 380 -12.68 25.63 -9.77
N GLU A 381 -11.48 25.92 -9.26
CA GLU A 381 -11.07 27.26 -8.83
C GLU A 381 -10.50 28.08 -9.98
N THR A 382 -9.64 27.47 -10.81
CA THR A 382 -8.92 28.18 -11.89
C THR A 382 -9.56 28.03 -13.27
N GLY A 383 -10.40 27.01 -13.46
CA GLY A 383 -10.93 26.62 -14.77
C GLY A 383 -9.91 25.95 -15.69
N THR A 384 -8.70 25.66 -15.20
CA THR A 384 -7.64 25.04 -15.99
C THR A 384 -7.99 23.58 -16.28
N THR A 385 -7.91 23.17 -17.54
CA THR A 385 -8.12 21.78 -17.95
C THR A 385 -6.84 20.96 -17.81
N ASN A 386 -6.96 19.72 -17.36
CA ASN A 386 -5.88 18.76 -17.27
C ASN A 386 -6.40 17.37 -17.70
N GLN A 387 -5.53 16.37 -17.79
CA GLN A 387 -5.93 14.98 -17.98
C GLN A 387 -5.00 14.05 -17.24
N GLN A 388 -5.55 12.99 -16.64
CA GLN A 388 -4.77 11.88 -16.10
C GLN A 388 -4.86 10.71 -17.09
N VAL A 389 -3.71 10.18 -17.53
CA VAL A 389 -3.64 9.01 -18.41
C VAL A 389 -3.02 7.85 -17.65
N ASN A 390 -3.78 6.77 -17.51
CA ASN A 390 -3.34 5.52 -16.90
C ASN A 390 -3.24 4.43 -17.96
N LYS A 391 -2.27 3.53 -17.82
CA LYS A 391 -2.08 2.36 -18.67
C LYS A 391 -2.24 1.07 -17.86
N ILE A 392 -2.82 0.06 -18.50
CA ILE A 392 -3.06 -1.25 -17.91
C ILE A 392 -2.67 -2.30 -18.93
N SER A 393 -1.69 -3.13 -18.60
CA SER A 393 -1.37 -4.31 -19.39
C SER A 393 -2.38 -5.41 -19.03
N VAL A 394 -3.32 -5.69 -19.94
CA VAL A 394 -4.45 -6.61 -19.74
C VAL A 394 -4.08 -8.01 -20.22
N VAL A 395 -4.28 -9.01 -19.35
CA VAL A 395 -4.04 -10.42 -19.68
C VAL A 395 -5.23 -10.99 -20.48
N PRO A 396 -5.00 -11.89 -21.45
CA PRO A 396 -6.07 -12.58 -22.17
C PRO A 396 -7.09 -13.27 -21.27
N ASN A 397 -8.38 -13.03 -21.56
CA ASN A 397 -9.53 -13.66 -20.91
C ASN A 397 -9.63 -13.47 -19.40
N GLU A 398 -8.94 -12.47 -18.86
CA GLU A 398 -8.95 -12.15 -17.45
C GLU A 398 -10.20 -11.37 -17.06
N GLN A 399 -10.79 -11.72 -15.92
CA GLN A 399 -11.73 -10.86 -15.21
C GLN A 399 -11.00 -10.17 -14.06
N MET A 400 -11.09 -8.84 -14.03
CA MET A 400 -10.27 -8.00 -13.18
C MET A 400 -11.09 -6.88 -12.54
N LYS A 401 -10.68 -6.48 -11.34
CA LYS A 401 -11.11 -5.25 -10.70
C LYS A 401 -9.93 -4.29 -10.75
N ILE A 402 -10.15 -3.11 -11.30
CA ILE A 402 -9.10 -2.13 -11.55
C ILE A 402 -9.36 -0.89 -10.72
N THR A 403 -8.28 -0.30 -10.22
CA THR A 403 -8.30 1.04 -9.62
C THR A 403 -7.18 1.86 -10.24
N THR A 404 -7.50 3.03 -10.78
CA THR A 404 -6.51 3.96 -11.32
C THR A 404 -5.53 4.37 -10.22
N ALA A 405 -4.25 4.38 -10.55
CA ALA A 405 -3.17 4.64 -9.60
C ALA A 405 -3.38 5.92 -8.79
N TYR A 406 -3.15 5.78 -7.49
CA TYR A 406 -2.93 6.89 -6.56
C TYR A 406 -1.47 7.30 -6.57
N ASN A 407 -1.19 8.61 -6.56
CA ASN A 407 -0.18 9.40 -5.81
C ASN A 407 1.20 8.83 -5.43
N ILE A 408 1.59 7.67 -5.92
CA ILE A 408 2.97 7.23 -6.01
C ILE A 408 3.25 7.34 -7.49
N SER A 409 3.69 8.53 -7.88
CA SER A 409 4.48 8.62 -9.09
C SER A 409 5.67 7.65 -8.94
N GLN A 410 6.20 7.16 -10.05
CA GLN A 410 7.51 6.51 -10.05
C GLN A 410 8.56 7.34 -9.27
N GLY A 411 8.38 8.66 -9.14
CA GLY A 411 9.22 9.55 -8.36
C GLY A 411 9.06 9.49 -6.83
N ASP A 412 7.97 8.93 -6.28
CA ASP A 412 7.77 8.92 -4.81
C ASP A 412 8.40 7.70 -4.13
N LEU A 413 8.54 6.59 -4.86
CA LEU A 413 9.17 5.37 -4.36
C LEU A 413 10.25 4.81 -5.29
N ALA A 414 10.53 5.40 -6.46
CA ALA A 414 11.41 4.81 -7.47
C ALA A 414 10.99 3.37 -7.86
N ILE A 415 9.69 3.13 -7.98
CA ILE A 415 9.09 1.84 -8.42
C ILE A 415 8.22 2.14 -9.64
N ARG A 416 8.44 1.45 -10.76
CA ARG A 416 7.77 1.72 -12.05
C ARG A 416 6.28 1.45 -11.99
N SER A 417 5.85 0.40 -11.31
CA SER A 417 4.44 0.04 -11.23
C SER A 417 4.10 -0.66 -9.94
N PHE A 418 2.89 -0.36 -9.46
CA PHE A 418 2.39 -0.77 -8.17
C PHE A 418 1.06 -1.49 -8.40
N SER A 419 0.94 -2.77 -8.02
CA SER A 419 -0.34 -3.45 -7.86
C SER A 419 -0.79 -3.38 -6.40
N ASP A 420 -2.07 -3.59 -6.10
CA ASP A 420 -2.53 -3.64 -4.70
C ASP A 420 -1.81 -4.78 -3.97
N MET A 421 -0.95 -4.41 -3.02
CA MET A 421 -0.11 -5.35 -2.29
C MET A 421 -0.82 -6.01 -1.09
N ASN A 422 -2.14 -5.80 -0.93
CA ASN A 422 -2.93 -6.38 0.16
C ASN A 422 -3.70 -7.65 -0.22
N GLY A 423 -3.46 -8.25 -1.40
CA GLY A 423 -4.13 -9.49 -1.83
C GLY A 423 -5.62 -9.32 -2.15
N SER A 424 -6.09 -8.08 -2.39
CA SER A 424 -7.51 -7.74 -2.64
C SER A 424 -8.04 -8.16 -4.03
N GLY A 425 -7.17 -8.69 -4.90
CA GLY A 425 -7.49 -8.98 -6.30
C GLY A 425 -7.68 -7.72 -7.17
N VAL A 426 -7.21 -6.55 -6.72
CA VAL A 426 -7.28 -5.30 -7.48
C VAL A 426 -6.00 -5.06 -8.28
N THR A 427 -6.13 -4.94 -9.60
CA THR A 427 -5.06 -4.51 -10.50
C THR A 427 -4.95 -2.98 -10.44
N ALA A 428 -3.82 -2.44 -9.98
CA ALA A 428 -3.55 -1.02 -10.11
C ALA A 428 -2.88 -0.71 -11.46
N THR A 429 -3.06 0.54 -11.91
CA THR A 429 -2.61 1.01 -13.23
C THR A 429 -1.22 1.62 -13.16
N SER A 430 -0.54 1.78 -14.29
CA SER A 430 0.66 2.62 -14.38
C SER A 430 0.26 4.03 -14.79
N LEU A 431 0.67 5.07 -14.04
CA LEU A 431 0.45 6.47 -14.44
C LEU A 431 1.37 6.81 -15.62
N VAL A 432 0.79 7.23 -16.75
CA VAL A 432 1.53 7.63 -17.97
C VAL A 432 1.78 9.13 -17.98
N SER A 433 0.76 9.92 -17.67
CA SER A 433 0.87 11.39 -17.61
C SER A 433 -0.28 12.00 -16.81
N GLY A 434 -0.11 13.27 -16.42
CA GLY A 434 -1.11 14.00 -15.66
C GLY A 434 -0.89 13.98 -14.14
N PRO A 435 -1.84 14.53 -13.36
CA PRO A 435 -1.72 14.59 -11.91
C PRO A 435 -1.86 13.19 -11.28
N GLY A 436 -1.07 12.90 -10.25
CA GLY A 436 -1.13 11.63 -9.51
C GLY A 436 -2.36 11.48 -8.60
N ASN A 437 -3.00 12.59 -8.22
CA ASN A 437 -4.28 12.63 -7.52
C ASN A 437 -5.28 13.44 -8.35
N ILE A 438 -6.45 12.85 -8.64
CA ILE A 438 -7.55 13.54 -9.31
C ILE A 438 -8.47 14.26 -8.32
N GLY A 439 -8.33 14.00 -7.02
CA GLY A 439 -9.07 14.67 -5.96
C GLY A 439 -8.84 16.19 -5.96
N GLY A 440 -9.93 16.95 -5.87
CA GLY A 440 -9.93 18.41 -6.01
C GLY A 440 -10.18 18.91 -7.44
N TYR A 441 -10.15 18.05 -8.45
CA TYR A 441 -10.63 18.37 -9.80
C TYR A 441 -12.10 17.95 -9.97
N HIS A 442 -12.76 18.43 -11.02
CA HIS A 442 -13.98 17.84 -11.55
C HIS A 442 -13.66 17.03 -12.82
N ILE A 443 -14.35 15.90 -13.02
CA ILE A 443 -14.15 15.02 -14.17
C ILE A 443 -14.99 15.50 -15.36
N THR A 444 -14.35 15.83 -16.47
CA THR A 444 -15.02 16.26 -17.72
C THR A 444 -15.29 15.09 -18.66
N LYS A 445 -14.49 14.02 -18.59
CA LYS A 445 -14.60 12.85 -19.47
C LYS A 445 -13.86 11.65 -18.88
N ILE A 446 -14.34 10.44 -19.16
CA ILE A 446 -13.60 9.20 -18.90
C ILE A 446 -13.53 8.41 -20.20
N THR A 447 -12.32 8.16 -20.68
CA THR A 447 -12.05 7.42 -21.91
C THR A 447 -11.41 6.08 -21.59
N PHE A 448 -11.93 5.01 -22.18
CA PHE A 448 -11.28 3.70 -22.23
C PHE A 448 -10.86 3.45 -23.68
N GLY A 449 -9.56 3.38 -23.95
CA GLY A 449 -9.03 3.31 -25.31
C GLY A 449 -7.85 2.39 -25.48
N VAL A 450 -7.63 2.00 -26.73
CA VAL A 450 -6.53 1.14 -27.18
C VAL A 450 -5.92 1.77 -28.43
N ASN A 451 -4.59 1.88 -28.50
CA ASN A 451 -3.93 2.57 -29.60
C ASN A 451 -3.89 1.74 -30.88
N GLN A 452 -3.82 0.41 -30.77
CA GLN A 452 -3.75 -0.53 -31.89
C GLN A 452 -4.59 -1.77 -31.60
N ALA A 453 -5.91 -1.65 -31.71
CA ALA A 453 -6.80 -2.80 -31.61
C ALA A 453 -6.64 -3.75 -32.79
N SER A 454 -6.65 -5.05 -32.49
CA SER A 454 -6.77 -6.12 -33.47
C SER A 454 -8.25 -6.39 -33.81
N ALA A 455 -8.50 -7.08 -34.92
CA ALA A 455 -9.86 -7.45 -35.30
C ALA A 455 -10.50 -8.38 -34.25
N GLY A 456 -11.73 -8.06 -33.84
CA GLY A 456 -12.49 -8.88 -32.88
C GLY A 456 -12.15 -8.63 -31.40
N MET A 457 -11.33 -7.62 -31.11
CA MET A 457 -10.91 -7.28 -29.75
C MET A 457 -12.10 -6.82 -28.88
N ARG A 458 -12.49 -7.63 -27.90
CA ARG A 458 -13.62 -7.35 -27.00
C ARG A 458 -13.20 -7.15 -25.56
N PHE A 459 -13.92 -6.25 -24.89
CA PHE A 459 -13.71 -5.88 -23.50
C PHE A 459 -15.06 -5.59 -22.84
N ILE A 460 -15.40 -6.35 -21.80
CA ILE A 460 -16.62 -6.15 -21.04
C ILE A 460 -16.29 -5.26 -19.85
N LEU A 461 -16.95 -4.10 -19.75
CA LEU A 461 -16.75 -3.10 -18.71
C LEU A 461 -17.97 -3.05 -17.79
N ASP A 462 -17.73 -2.97 -16.48
CA ASP A 462 -18.77 -2.84 -15.46
C ASP A 462 -18.29 -2.01 -14.25
N SER A 463 -19.20 -1.57 -13.39
CA SER A 463 -18.90 -0.96 -12.08
C SER A 463 -17.96 0.26 -12.11
N VAL A 464 -17.96 1.08 -13.15
CA VAL A 464 -17.12 2.30 -13.23
C VAL A 464 -17.60 3.33 -12.20
N LYS A 465 -16.77 3.70 -11.24
CA LYS A 465 -17.13 4.61 -10.15
C LYS A 465 -15.91 5.33 -9.57
N THR A 466 -16.11 6.42 -8.83
CA THR A 466 -15.09 6.88 -7.90
C THR A 466 -15.24 6.28 -6.51
N VAL A 467 -14.12 6.08 -5.81
CA VAL A 467 -14.10 5.66 -4.41
C VAL A 467 -13.18 6.57 -3.58
N ASP A 468 -13.60 6.85 -2.34
CA ASP A 468 -12.85 7.65 -1.37
C ASP A 468 -11.82 6.79 -0.64
N ASP A 469 -10.59 7.28 -0.56
CA ASP A 469 -9.45 6.55 0.00
C ASP A 469 -9.39 6.58 1.53
N ALA A 470 -10.30 5.84 2.17
CA ALA A 470 -10.19 5.49 3.59
C ALA A 470 -9.19 4.32 3.84
N THR A 471 -8.65 3.71 2.77
CA THR A 471 -7.80 2.51 2.79
C THR A 471 -6.31 2.82 2.65
N ARG A 472 -5.86 4.00 3.09
CA ARG A 472 -4.43 4.29 3.29
C ARG A 472 -3.79 3.31 4.29
N VAL A 473 -3.44 2.14 3.79
CA VAL A 473 -2.26 1.40 4.18
C VAL A 473 -1.11 2.35 3.82
N LYS A 474 -0.56 3.05 4.81
CA LYS A 474 0.68 3.82 4.63
C LYS A 474 1.71 2.84 4.08
N LEU A 475 2.05 2.98 2.81
CA LEU A 475 2.94 2.05 2.08
C LEU A 475 4.39 2.03 2.62
N GLY A 476 4.68 2.84 3.64
CA GLY A 476 5.87 2.80 4.47
C GLY A 476 5.66 2.23 5.89
N ASN A 477 4.66 1.38 6.12
CA ASN A 477 4.44 0.73 7.43
C ASN A 477 4.42 -0.82 7.35
N TYR A 478 4.71 -1.41 6.19
CA TYR A 478 4.61 -2.86 5.96
C TYR A 478 5.90 -3.41 5.36
N TYR A 479 6.34 -4.54 5.88
CA TYR A 479 7.48 -5.29 5.37
C TYR A 479 7.12 -6.01 4.08
N TYR A 480 7.59 -5.48 2.94
CA TYR A 480 7.35 -6.06 1.61
C TYR A 480 8.34 -7.14 1.25
N LEU A 481 9.61 -6.90 1.54
CA LEU A 481 10.68 -7.83 1.24
C LEU A 481 11.13 -8.57 2.49
N ASP A 482 11.27 -9.88 2.37
CA ASP A 482 12.00 -10.68 3.35
C ASP A 482 13.51 -10.42 3.27
N LYS A 483 14.29 -11.12 4.11
CA LYS A 483 15.76 -11.04 4.13
C LYS A 483 16.46 -11.53 2.86
N TYR A 484 15.75 -12.17 1.93
CA TYR A 484 16.25 -12.64 0.64
C TYR A 484 15.82 -11.73 -0.52
N GLY A 485 15.04 -10.68 -0.26
CA GLY A 485 14.50 -9.80 -1.29
C GLY A 485 13.26 -10.38 -1.99
N GLN A 486 12.65 -11.44 -1.48
CA GLN A 486 11.41 -12.02 -2.00
C GLN A 486 10.18 -11.35 -1.36
N SER A 487 9.02 -11.48 -1.99
CA SER A 487 7.75 -10.94 -1.47
C SER A 487 7.32 -11.64 -0.19
N ASN A 488 6.91 -10.88 0.84
CA ASN A 488 6.29 -11.40 2.05
C ASN A 488 4.82 -11.84 1.88
N TYR A 489 4.19 -11.53 0.74
CA TYR A 489 2.74 -11.66 0.57
C TYR A 489 2.30 -12.93 -0.14
N ILE A 490 3.22 -13.62 -0.78
CA ILE A 490 2.93 -14.85 -1.49
C ILE A 490 3.90 -15.95 -1.05
N ASP A 491 3.44 -17.19 -1.14
CA ASP A 491 4.23 -18.37 -0.92
C ASP A 491 4.15 -19.26 -2.17
N TYR A 492 5.23 -19.92 -2.53
CA TYR A 492 5.34 -20.76 -3.72
C TYR A 492 6.37 -21.87 -3.49
N ASP A 493 6.25 -22.98 -4.24
CA ASP A 493 6.98 -24.23 -3.95
C ASP A 493 8.51 -24.06 -3.90
N GLU A 494 9.09 -23.17 -4.72
CA GLU A 494 10.53 -22.91 -4.73
C GLU A 494 10.99 -21.72 -3.87
N LYS A 495 10.11 -21.14 -3.04
CA LYS A 495 10.46 -19.97 -2.23
C LYS A 495 11.50 -20.35 -1.16
N ILE A 496 12.51 -19.50 -0.99
CA ILE A 496 13.55 -19.70 0.01
C ILE A 496 13.11 -19.12 1.35
N HIS A 497 13.05 -19.93 2.41
CA HIS A 497 12.72 -19.54 3.77
C HIS A 497 13.96 -19.52 4.69
N HIS A 498 14.95 -20.34 4.41
CA HIS A 498 16.18 -20.40 5.19
C HIS A 498 17.44 -20.72 4.38
N ASP A 499 18.61 -20.29 4.87
CA ASP A 499 19.89 -20.36 4.12
C ASP A 499 20.25 -21.79 3.67
N GLN A 500 19.81 -22.83 4.39
CA GLN A 500 20.05 -24.21 4.00
C GLN A 500 19.37 -24.59 2.67
N GLU A 501 18.23 -23.98 2.32
CA GLU A 501 17.55 -24.25 1.05
C GLU A 501 18.35 -23.71 -0.13
N LEU A 502 19.09 -22.61 0.02
CA LEU A 502 19.99 -22.11 -1.02
C LEU A 502 21.11 -23.13 -1.32
N LEU A 503 21.68 -23.71 -0.27
CA LEU A 503 22.74 -24.72 -0.38
C LEU A 503 22.21 -26.03 -0.98
N ASP A 504 21.03 -26.46 -0.55
CA ASP A 504 20.38 -27.67 -1.06
C ASP A 504 20.00 -27.48 -2.54
N ALA A 505 19.51 -26.29 -2.91
CA ALA A 505 19.22 -25.93 -4.28
C ALA A 505 20.48 -25.91 -5.17
N GLU A 506 21.60 -25.34 -4.71
CA GLU A 506 22.89 -25.43 -5.42
C GLU A 506 23.28 -26.88 -5.68
N ALA A 507 23.23 -27.73 -4.65
CA ALA A 507 23.64 -29.13 -4.77
C ALA A 507 22.78 -29.88 -5.80
N ASN A 508 21.47 -29.68 -5.76
CA ASN A 508 20.52 -30.30 -6.70
C ASN A 508 20.72 -29.81 -8.13
N GLU A 509 20.86 -28.50 -8.30
CA GLU A 509 21.08 -27.88 -9.60
C GLU A 509 22.41 -28.33 -10.23
N GLN A 510 23.50 -28.43 -9.45
CA GLN A 510 24.79 -28.83 -10.00
C GLN A 510 24.75 -30.24 -10.58
N MET A 511 24.05 -31.19 -9.92
CA MET A 511 23.84 -32.54 -10.45
C MET A 511 23.04 -32.54 -11.75
N GLN A 512 22.03 -31.69 -11.85
CA GLN A 512 21.21 -31.54 -13.05
C GLN A 512 22.01 -30.91 -14.20
N LEU A 513 22.74 -29.83 -13.94
CA LEU A 513 23.60 -29.16 -14.93
C LEU A 513 24.68 -30.11 -15.46
N ASP A 514 25.34 -30.88 -14.60
CA ASP A 514 26.37 -31.85 -15.03
C ASP A 514 25.77 -32.91 -15.98
N THR A 515 24.55 -33.37 -15.69
CA THR A 515 23.82 -34.33 -16.55
C THR A 515 23.53 -33.70 -17.91
N TRP A 516 22.95 -32.51 -17.92
CA TRP A 516 22.54 -31.82 -19.14
C TRP A 516 23.71 -31.35 -20.01
N ILE A 517 24.83 -30.96 -19.41
CA ILE A 517 26.04 -30.66 -20.16
C ILE A 517 26.60 -31.94 -20.80
N ALA A 518 26.63 -33.07 -20.08
CA ALA A 518 27.08 -34.33 -20.66
C ALA A 518 26.19 -34.78 -21.84
N GLU A 519 24.87 -34.57 -21.76
CA GLU A 519 23.94 -34.80 -22.88
C GLU A 519 24.28 -33.92 -24.09
N LEU A 520 24.54 -32.63 -23.87
CA LEU A 520 24.90 -31.69 -24.92
C LEU A 520 26.24 -32.03 -25.58
N GLU A 521 27.26 -32.37 -24.79
CA GLU A 521 28.59 -32.75 -25.29
C GLU A 521 28.55 -34.09 -26.06
N ALA A 522 27.64 -34.99 -25.71
CA ALA A 522 27.39 -36.22 -26.45
C ALA A 522 26.62 -35.98 -27.76
N ASN A 523 25.98 -34.82 -27.94
CA ASN A 523 25.21 -34.50 -29.13
C ASN A 523 26.13 -34.17 -30.33
N ALA A 524 26.44 -35.20 -31.13
CA ALA A 524 27.27 -35.07 -32.32
C ALA A 524 26.69 -34.17 -33.43
N SER A 525 25.42 -33.76 -33.34
CA SER A 525 24.77 -32.85 -34.30
C SER A 525 25.15 -31.38 -34.11
N ARG A 526 25.78 -31.01 -32.98
CA ARG A 526 26.27 -29.65 -32.72
C ARG A 526 27.79 -29.63 -32.73
N ASN A 527 28.40 -28.55 -33.21
CA ASN A 527 29.84 -28.35 -33.06
C ASN A 527 30.15 -27.54 -31.79
N GLN A 528 31.43 -27.21 -31.60
CA GLN A 528 31.87 -26.47 -30.41
C GLN A 528 31.24 -25.07 -30.29
N PHE A 529 30.87 -24.44 -31.41
CA PHE A 529 30.19 -23.15 -31.45
C PHE A 529 28.67 -23.26 -31.31
N GLY A 530 28.10 -24.47 -31.23
CA GLY A 530 26.65 -24.67 -31.20
C GLY A 530 25.97 -24.66 -32.58
N GLY A 531 26.75 -24.61 -33.67
CA GLY A 531 26.25 -24.73 -35.04
C GLY A 531 25.90 -26.17 -35.42
N TRP A 532 25.02 -26.34 -36.39
CA TRP A 532 24.49 -27.65 -36.79
C TRP A 532 25.42 -28.38 -37.75
N ARG A 533 25.97 -29.52 -37.30
CA ARG A 533 26.87 -30.41 -38.05
C ARG A 533 26.15 -31.19 -39.16
N ASN A 534 25.63 -30.45 -40.12
CA ASN A 534 25.09 -30.97 -41.36
C ASN A 534 26.07 -30.66 -42.51
N GLU A 535 26.83 -31.67 -42.94
CA GLU A 535 27.82 -31.52 -44.00
C GLU A 535 27.21 -31.09 -45.35
N ALA A 536 25.93 -31.40 -45.59
CA ALA A 536 25.26 -30.98 -46.82
C ALA A 536 25.00 -29.46 -46.86
N LEU A 537 24.83 -28.85 -45.70
CA LEU A 537 24.54 -27.41 -45.55
C LEU A 537 25.77 -26.59 -45.15
N LYS A 538 26.93 -27.23 -44.97
CA LYS A 538 28.17 -26.58 -44.59
C LYS A 538 28.62 -25.57 -45.64
N GLN A 539 28.95 -24.37 -45.18
CA GLN A 539 29.47 -23.26 -45.97
C GLN A 539 30.99 -23.12 -45.78
N ALA A 540 31.59 -22.09 -46.38
CA ALA A 540 33.00 -21.81 -46.22
C ALA A 540 33.32 -21.48 -44.75
N SER A 541 34.33 -22.13 -44.18
CA SER A 541 34.89 -21.76 -42.88
C SER A 541 35.75 -20.52 -43.04
N THR A 542 35.40 -19.46 -42.31
CA THR A 542 36.14 -18.18 -42.29
C THR A 542 36.91 -17.98 -40.99
N GLY A 543 36.70 -18.87 -40.00
CA GLY A 543 37.18 -18.68 -38.63
C GLY A 543 36.40 -17.60 -37.85
N ARG A 544 35.29 -17.10 -38.40
CA ARG A 544 34.42 -16.06 -37.84
C ARG A 544 32.96 -16.35 -38.12
N PHE A 545 32.08 -15.75 -37.33
CA PHE A 545 30.67 -15.71 -37.69
C PHE A 545 30.45 -14.78 -38.89
N TYR A 546 29.56 -15.17 -39.79
CA TYR A 546 29.07 -14.34 -40.90
C TYR A 546 27.65 -14.76 -41.27
N VAL A 547 26.94 -13.99 -42.10
CA VAL A 547 25.58 -14.35 -42.55
C VAL A 547 25.54 -14.79 -44.01
N LYS A 548 24.67 -15.76 -44.30
CA LYS A 548 24.45 -16.24 -45.67
C LYS A 548 23.07 -16.88 -45.82
N LYS A 549 22.47 -16.79 -47.01
CA LYS A 549 21.34 -17.64 -47.39
C LYS A 549 21.78 -19.07 -47.67
N VAL A 550 21.21 -20.03 -46.94
CA VAL A 550 21.37 -21.47 -47.13
C VAL A 550 20.00 -22.03 -47.49
N GLU A 551 19.85 -22.59 -48.69
CA GLU A 551 18.57 -23.12 -49.20
C GLU A 551 17.38 -22.13 -49.12
N GLY A 552 17.65 -20.84 -49.30
CA GLY A 552 16.62 -19.79 -49.25
C GLY A 552 16.30 -19.25 -47.85
N GLN A 553 16.86 -19.84 -46.80
CA GLN A 553 16.79 -19.37 -45.42
C GLN A 553 18.03 -18.52 -45.10
N TRP A 554 17.86 -17.33 -44.54
CA TRP A 554 18.99 -16.62 -43.92
C TRP A 554 19.46 -17.39 -42.69
N MET A 555 20.78 -17.53 -42.56
CA MET A 555 21.43 -18.14 -41.41
C MET A 555 22.66 -17.32 -41.03
N MET A 556 23.00 -17.32 -39.74
CA MET A 556 24.40 -17.14 -39.39
C MET A 556 25.16 -18.42 -39.75
N ILE A 557 26.43 -18.28 -40.08
CA ILE A 557 27.37 -19.36 -40.31
C ILE A 557 28.46 -19.22 -39.27
N ASP A 558 28.71 -20.29 -38.53
CA ASP A 558 29.72 -20.31 -37.48
C ASP A 558 31.16 -20.33 -38.04
N PRO A 559 32.19 -20.16 -37.19
CA PRO A 559 33.59 -20.17 -37.61
C PRO A 559 34.05 -21.43 -38.37
N GLU A 560 33.41 -22.59 -38.15
CA GLU A 560 33.73 -23.85 -38.84
C GLU A 560 32.92 -24.06 -40.13
N GLY A 561 32.01 -23.14 -40.45
CA GLY A 561 31.19 -23.14 -41.65
C GLY A 561 29.80 -23.75 -41.47
N TYR A 562 29.36 -24.08 -40.27
CA TYR A 562 28.05 -24.71 -40.07
C TYR A 562 26.94 -23.68 -39.86
N PRO A 563 25.70 -23.95 -40.31
CA PRO A 563 24.55 -23.10 -40.02
C PRO A 563 24.34 -22.91 -38.51
N TYR A 564 24.03 -21.68 -38.11
CA TYR A 564 23.93 -21.24 -36.73
C TYR A 564 22.71 -20.33 -36.52
N LEU A 565 22.02 -20.51 -35.40
CA LEU A 565 20.97 -19.61 -34.88
C LEU A 565 21.41 -19.10 -33.52
N SER A 566 21.32 -17.78 -33.28
CA SER A 566 21.70 -17.17 -32.01
C SER A 566 20.50 -17.07 -31.07
N THR A 567 20.41 -17.98 -30.10
CA THR A 567 19.46 -17.89 -28.99
C THR A 567 20.24 -17.63 -27.70
N GLY A 568 19.75 -16.75 -26.84
CA GLY A 568 20.52 -16.31 -25.68
C GLY A 568 19.71 -15.56 -24.64
N LEU A 569 20.37 -15.30 -23.51
CA LEU A 569 19.86 -14.51 -22.39
C LEU A 569 20.65 -13.21 -22.32
N ASP A 570 19.95 -12.08 -22.32
CA ASP A 570 20.54 -10.76 -22.09
C ASP A 570 20.82 -10.54 -20.60
N VAL A 571 21.70 -9.58 -20.31
CA VAL A 571 22.01 -9.10 -18.95
C VAL A 571 22.54 -10.20 -18.02
N ILE A 572 23.50 -11.00 -18.50
CA ILE A 572 24.25 -11.91 -17.63
C ILE A 572 25.32 -11.11 -16.85
N ARG A 573 24.85 -10.26 -15.92
CA ARG A 573 25.64 -9.36 -15.06
C ARG A 573 24.87 -8.99 -13.79
N TYR A 574 25.53 -8.76 -12.65
CA TYR A 574 24.82 -8.61 -11.37
C TYR A 574 24.58 -7.16 -10.92
N GLY A 575 25.15 -6.16 -11.59
CA GLY A 575 25.15 -4.76 -11.13
C GLY A 575 23.78 -4.05 -11.17
N ASP A 576 22.86 -4.52 -12.00
CA ASP A 576 21.56 -3.86 -12.21
C ASP A 576 20.52 -4.20 -11.14
N GLN A 577 20.84 -5.16 -10.26
CA GLN A 577 19.98 -5.65 -9.19
C GLN A 577 19.96 -4.78 -7.93
N ASN A 578 20.65 -3.63 -7.96
CA ASN A 578 20.57 -2.68 -6.85
C ASN A 578 19.15 -2.10 -6.77
N THR A 579 18.60 -1.99 -5.57
CA THR A 579 17.35 -1.29 -5.29
C THR A 579 17.58 -0.23 -4.22
N TRP A 580 16.90 0.91 -4.30
CA TRP A 580 17.02 2.00 -3.31
C TRP A 580 16.60 1.55 -1.90
N VAL A 581 17.39 1.89 -0.88
CA VAL A 581 17.01 1.70 0.53
C VAL A 581 16.42 2.98 1.10
N ALA A 582 17.05 4.12 0.77
CA ALA A 582 16.67 5.42 1.32
C ALA A 582 15.23 5.79 0.97
N GLY A 583 14.45 6.20 1.97
CA GLY A 583 13.03 6.53 1.82
C GLY A 583 12.10 5.31 1.78
N ARG A 584 12.67 4.09 1.89
CA ARG A 584 11.94 2.81 1.78
C ARG A 584 12.31 1.84 2.88
N GLU A 585 13.04 2.28 3.91
CA GLU A 585 13.48 1.45 5.03
C GLU A 585 12.37 0.58 5.64
N PRO A 586 11.12 1.06 5.83
CA PRO A 586 10.06 0.24 6.39
C PRO A 586 9.56 -0.90 5.47
N MET A 587 9.91 -0.87 4.18
CA MET A 587 9.51 -1.87 3.20
C MET A 587 10.37 -3.13 3.25
N PHE A 588 11.47 -3.11 4.01
CA PHE A 588 12.35 -4.26 4.20
C PHE A 588 12.11 -4.86 5.59
N GLU A 589 11.76 -6.14 5.67
CA GLU A 589 11.60 -6.85 6.95
C GLU A 589 12.86 -6.77 7.79
N ASN A 590 14.00 -7.09 7.15
CA ASN A 590 15.31 -7.05 7.76
C ASN A 590 16.35 -6.67 6.71
N LEU A 591 17.07 -5.57 6.94
CA LEU A 591 18.28 -5.25 6.21
C LEU A 591 19.50 -5.85 6.94
N PRO A 592 20.50 -6.38 6.21
CA PRO A 592 21.74 -6.82 6.83
C PRO A 592 22.49 -5.63 7.45
N ASP A 593 23.35 -5.91 8.44
CA ASP A 593 24.21 -4.88 9.02
C ASP A 593 25.12 -4.28 7.92
N ARG A 594 25.03 -2.96 7.75
CA ARG A 594 25.80 -2.21 6.76
C ARG A 594 27.32 -2.34 6.94
N ASN A 595 27.78 -2.62 8.16
CA ASN A 595 29.20 -2.85 8.45
C ASN A 595 29.52 -4.32 8.73
N GLY A 596 28.57 -5.22 8.48
CA GLY A 596 28.69 -6.66 8.70
C GLY A 596 29.24 -7.41 7.49
N GLN A 597 28.99 -8.72 7.46
CA GLN A 597 29.43 -9.63 6.40
C GLN A 597 29.03 -9.14 5.00
N PHE A 598 27.77 -8.72 4.84
CA PHE A 598 27.20 -8.35 3.55
C PHE A 598 27.42 -6.87 3.16
N SER A 599 28.40 -6.21 3.79
CA SER A 599 28.68 -4.78 3.56
C SER A 599 29.04 -4.44 2.11
N GLU A 600 29.63 -5.39 1.36
CA GLU A 600 30.01 -5.21 -0.05
C GLU A 600 28.82 -5.15 -1.02
N HIS A 601 27.62 -5.58 -0.58
CA HIS A 601 26.41 -5.59 -1.41
C HIS A 601 25.58 -4.31 -1.27
N PHE A 602 26.02 -3.38 -0.43
CA PHE A 602 25.50 -2.02 -0.40
C PHE A 602 26.24 -1.15 -1.40
N SER A 603 25.51 -0.28 -2.09
CA SER A 603 26.08 0.68 -3.04
C SER A 603 25.51 2.08 -2.82
N ASN A 604 26.23 3.08 -3.32
CA ASN A 604 25.74 4.44 -3.41
C ASN A 604 25.25 4.67 -4.84
N LEU A 605 23.93 4.67 -5.02
CA LEU A 605 23.28 4.91 -6.30
C LEU A 605 23.29 6.40 -6.62
N SER A 606 23.62 6.77 -7.85
CA SER A 606 23.73 8.15 -8.30
C SER A 606 23.48 8.27 -9.79
N GLY A 607 23.00 9.43 -10.25
CA GLY A 607 22.73 9.67 -11.67
C GLY A 607 21.57 8.86 -12.24
N CYS A 608 20.73 8.27 -11.39
CA CYS A 608 19.54 7.54 -11.79
C CYS A 608 18.43 8.52 -12.20
N PRO A 609 17.72 8.27 -13.31
CA PRO A 609 16.55 9.06 -13.72
C PRO A 609 15.43 9.18 -12.68
N VAL A 610 15.32 8.21 -11.76
CA VAL A 610 14.31 8.21 -10.70
C VAL A 610 14.94 7.87 -9.34
N SER A 611 14.52 8.60 -8.30
CA SER A 611 14.91 8.38 -6.91
C SER A 611 13.69 8.57 -6.00
N PRO A 612 13.56 7.85 -4.87
CA PRO A 612 12.40 7.95 -3.97
C PRO A 612 12.20 9.32 -3.33
N ASP A 613 13.26 10.12 -3.23
CA ASP A 613 13.22 11.47 -2.65
C ASP A 613 13.16 12.58 -3.72
N GLY A 614 13.07 12.21 -5.01
CA GLY A 614 13.12 13.13 -6.15
C GLY A 614 14.43 13.92 -6.24
N SER A 615 15.40 13.65 -5.37
CA SER A 615 16.70 14.29 -5.37
C SER A 615 17.56 13.51 -6.37
N ASN A 616 18.18 14.19 -7.33
CA ASN A 616 19.21 13.58 -8.18
C ASN A 616 20.51 13.31 -7.38
N GLU A 617 20.42 13.16 -6.06
CA GLU A 617 21.54 13.00 -5.15
C GLU A 617 21.92 11.53 -5.00
N THR A 618 23.17 11.33 -4.58
CA THR A 618 23.72 10.00 -4.33
C THR A 618 23.15 9.43 -3.03
N ASN A 619 22.49 8.27 -3.06
CA ASN A 619 21.90 7.65 -1.86
C ASN A 619 22.07 6.12 -1.80
N LEU A 620 21.69 5.52 -0.67
CA LEU A 620 21.95 4.11 -0.37
C LEU A 620 21.08 3.17 -1.22
N GLY A 621 21.71 2.18 -1.85
CA GLY A 621 21.08 1.01 -2.47
C GLY A 621 21.62 -0.30 -1.90
N ILE A 622 20.90 -1.38 -2.16
CA ILE A 622 21.25 -2.76 -1.75
C ILE A 622 20.97 -3.73 -2.90
N ASN A 623 21.77 -4.78 -3.02
CA ASN A 623 21.60 -5.85 -4.01
C ASN A 623 21.33 -7.20 -3.33
N PHE A 624 20.05 -7.59 -3.23
CA PHE A 624 19.67 -8.86 -2.62
C PHE A 624 20.12 -10.07 -3.45
N TYR A 625 20.17 -9.95 -4.77
CA TYR A 625 20.65 -11.02 -5.64
C TYR A 625 22.09 -11.41 -5.28
N THR A 626 23.02 -10.45 -5.17
CA THR A 626 24.41 -10.76 -4.82
C THR A 626 24.59 -11.24 -3.38
N ILE A 627 23.75 -10.79 -2.43
CA ILE A 627 23.71 -11.35 -1.07
C ILE A 627 23.33 -12.84 -1.13
N ASN A 628 22.31 -13.18 -1.91
CA ASN A 628 21.86 -14.56 -2.07
C ASN A 628 22.91 -15.41 -2.78
N LEU A 629 23.65 -14.86 -3.75
CA LEU A 629 24.79 -15.52 -4.36
C LEU A 629 25.90 -15.81 -3.34
N GLU A 630 26.26 -14.86 -2.47
CA GLU A 630 27.25 -15.10 -1.40
C GLU A 630 26.76 -16.18 -0.43
N LYS A 631 25.49 -16.14 -0.02
CA LYS A 631 24.89 -17.17 0.83
C LYS A 631 24.90 -18.56 0.18
N LYS A 632 24.58 -18.62 -1.11
CA LYS A 632 24.51 -19.87 -1.89
C LYS A 632 25.89 -20.45 -2.16
N TYR A 633 26.85 -19.61 -2.54
CA TYR A 633 28.14 -20.06 -3.09
C TYR A 633 29.36 -19.85 -2.18
N GLY A 634 29.23 -19.09 -1.08
CA GLY A 634 30.30 -18.74 -0.15
C GLY A 634 31.23 -17.64 -0.66
N ASP A 635 32.41 -17.48 -0.05
CA ASP A 635 33.37 -16.40 -0.33
C ASP A 635 33.80 -16.26 -1.82
N ASP A 636 33.71 -17.33 -2.61
CA ASP A 636 34.05 -17.36 -4.04
C ASP A 636 32.81 -17.27 -4.95
N TRP A 637 31.75 -16.63 -4.46
CA TRP A 637 30.44 -16.61 -5.11
C TRP A 637 30.49 -16.08 -6.54
N LEU A 638 31.31 -15.06 -6.80
CA LEU A 638 31.34 -14.40 -8.08
C LEU A 638 31.88 -15.33 -9.18
N GLU A 639 32.96 -16.06 -8.92
CA GLU A 639 33.54 -16.97 -9.91
C GLU A 639 32.67 -18.22 -10.11
N LYS A 640 32.06 -18.74 -9.02
CA LYS A 640 31.09 -19.84 -9.10
C LYS A 640 29.85 -19.45 -9.89
N TRP A 641 29.27 -18.28 -9.62
CA TRP A 641 28.11 -17.77 -10.35
C TRP A 641 28.43 -17.55 -11.83
N LYS A 642 29.58 -16.95 -12.17
CA LYS A 642 30.02 -16.80 -13.58
C LYS A 642 30.09 -18.15 -14.30
N SER A 643 30.70 -19.15 -13.65
CA SER A 643 30.77 -20.52 -14.17
C SER A 643 29.37 -21.11 -14.36
N ASN A 644 28.48 -20.96 -13.37
CA ASN A 644 27.14 -21.52 -13.41
C ASN A 644 26.25 -20.84 -14.45
N ALA A 645 26.33 -19.52 -14.63
CA ALA A 645 25.61 -18.81 -15.67
C ALA A 645 25.97 -19.31 -17.09
N ILE A 646 27.26 -19.56 -17.34
CA ILE A 646 27.73 -20.17 -18.59
C ILE A 646 27.21 -21.60 -18.74
N LYS A 647 27.31 -22.42 -17.67
CA LYS A 647 26.80 -23.80 -17.68
C LYS A 647 25.31 -23.85 -17.93
N ARG A 648 24.51 -23.01 -17.26
CA ARG A 648 23.06 -22.87 -17.43
C ARG A 648 22.72 -22.55 -18.87
N THR A 649 23.32 -21.49 -19.43
CA THR A 649 23.09 -21.10 -20.84
C THR A 649 23.24 -22.31 -21.78
N LYS A 650 24.35 -23.04 -21.66
CA LYS A 650 24.60 -24.24 -22.47
C LYS A 650 23.61 -25.37 -22.16
N ALA A 651 23.45 -25.71 -20.89
CA ALA A 651 22.61 -26.79 -20.44
C ALA A 651 21.14 -26.56 -20.82
N TRP A 652 20.68 -25.32 -20.91
CA TRP A 652 19.31 -24.99 -21.30
C TRP A 652 19.12 -24.95 -22.83
N GLY A 653 20.19 -25.21 -23.59
CA GLY A 653 20.17 -25.31 -25.05
C GLY A 653 20.41 -23.98 -25.78
N PHE A 654 20.56 -22.86 -25.05
CA PHE A 654 20.92 -21.59 -25.67
C PHE A 654 22.27 -21.68 -26.35
N THR A 655 22.38 -21.06 -27.52
CA THR A 655 23.59 -21.11 -28.33
C THR A 655 24.53 -19.95 -28.08
N SER A 656 24.09 -18.90 -27.35
CA SER A 656 24.87 -17.68 -27.13
C SER A 656 24.58 -17.01 -25.79
N LEU A 657 25.56 -16.24 -25.30
CA LEU A 657 25.36 -15.19 -24.31
C LEU A 657 24.80 -13.95 -25.02
N GLY A 658 23.73 -13.36 -24.48
CA GLY A 658 23.07 -12.19 -25.05
C GLY A 658 23.82 -10.89 -24.78
N CYS A 659 23.20 -9.79 -25.18
CA CYS A 659 23.68 -8.43 -24.97
C CYS A 659 23.91 -8.15 -23.46
N TRP A 660 24.83 -7.24 -23.14
CA TRP A 660 25.14 -6.83 -21.76
C TRP A 660 25.60 -7.94 -20.81
N SER A 661 26.09 -9.06 -21.35
CA SER A 661 26.82 -10.06 -20.56
C SER A 661 28.14 -9.48 -20.03
N LEU A 662 28.56 -9.89 -18.82
CA LEU A 662 29.81 -9.36 -18.23
C LEU A 662 31.00 -9.54 -19.17
N PRO A 663 31.83 -8.50 -19.37
CA PRO A 663 33.06 -8.64 -20.18
C PRO A 663 33.99 -9.75 -19.67
N SER A 664 33.98 -10.02 -18.36
CA SER A 664 34.79 -11.09 -17.77
C SER A 664 34.40 -12.51 -18.20
N ILE A 665 33.15 -12.73 -18.66
CA ILE A 665 32.67 -14.02 -19.18
C ILE A 665 32.44 -14.02 -20.70
N ALA A 666 32.39 -12.86 -21.35
CA ALA A 666 32.15 -12.78 -22.79
C ALA A 666 33.40 -12.33 -23.57
N PHE A 667 33.93 -11.13 -23.32
CA PHE A 667 34.75 -10.42 -24.30
C PHE A 667 36.21 -10.86 -24.32
N GLY A 668 36.69 -11.26 -25.51
CA GLY A 668 38.10 -11.52 -25.82
C GLY A 668 38.77 -12.60 -24.97
N LYS A 669 37.98 -13.49 -24.35
CA LYS A 669 38.47 -14.57 -23.50
C LYS A 669 38.85 -15.82 -24.27
N GLY A 670 38.48 -15.93 -25.55
CA GLY A 670 38.89 -17.02 -26.44
C GLY A 670 38.67 -18.40 -25.80
N ASN A 671 39.73 -19.19 -25.63
CA ASN A 671 39.64 -20.57 -25.10
C ASN A 671 39.20 -20.68 -23.63
N GLN A 672 39.17 -19.58 -22.87
CA GLN A 672 38.75 -19.57 -21.46
C GLN A 672 37.22 -19.61 -21.32
N VAL A 673 36.49 -19.03 -22.28
CA VAL A 673 35.02 -19.13 -22.33
C VAL A 673 34.61 -19.59 -23.72
N LYS A 674 34.12 -20.83 -23.80
CA LYS A 674 33.74 -21.49 -25.06
C LYS A 674 32.24 -21.43 -25.29
N THR A 675 31.69 -20.22 -25.33
CA THR A 675 30.28 -19.95 -25.63
C THR A 675 30.22 -18.73 -26.54
N PRO A 676 29.50 -18.80 -27.68
CA PRO A 676 29.30 -17.63 -28.52
C PRO A 676 28.66 -16.48 -27.75
N TYR A 677 28.94 -15.23 -28.14
CA TYR A 677 28.35 -14.05 -27.47
C TYR A 677 28.11 -12.89 -28.43
N ALA A 678 27.11 -12.08 -28.11
CA ALA A 678 26.96 -10.75 -28.68
C ALA A 678 27.71 -9.72 -27.82
N ALA A 679 28.57 -8.93 -28.45
CA ALA A 679 29.19 -7.77 -27.80
C ALA A 679 28.33 -6.53 -28.01
N ASN A 680 28.57 -5.50 -27.20
CA ASN A 680 27.86 -4.24 -27.35
C ASN A 680 28.71 -3.06 -26.88
N PHE A 681 28.42 -1.87 -27.38
CA PHE A 681 28.84 -0.61 -26.76
C PHE A 681 27.81 0.49 -27.02
N TRP A 682 27.87 1.52 -26.19
CA TRP A 682 27.05 2.72 -26.33
C TRP A 682 27.91 3.85 -26.89
N VAL A 683 27.37 4.61 -27.84
CA VAL A 683 28.01 5.83 -28.31
C VAL A 683 27.85 6.90 -27.25
N THR A 684 28.88 7.06 -26.43
CA THR A 684 28.90 8.01 -25.31
C THR A 684 30.05 8.99 -25.48
N GLY A 685 29.86 10.21 -24.99
CA GLY A 685 30.89 11.24 -25.07
C GLY A 685 30.30 12.64 -25.10
N THR A 686 30.97 13.54 -25.81
CA THR A 686 30.68 14.99 -25.81
C THR A 686 30.06 15.48 -27.11
N HIS A 687 29.81 14.59 -28.07
CA HIS A 687 29.06 14.93 -29.28
C HIS A 687 27.71 15.59 -28.96
N ALA A 688 27.32 16.54 -29.80
CA ALA A 688 26.04 17.20 -29.75
C ALA A 688 24.91 16.17 -29.90
N LYS A 689 23.77 16.49 -29.28
CA LYS A 689 22.57 15.66 -29.36
C LYS A 689 21.39 16.49 -29.85
N LEU A 690 20.51 15.86 -30.61
CA LEU A 690 19.28 16.41 -31.10
C LEU A 690 18.21 16.29 -30.02
N SER A 691 17.61 17.42 -29.66
CA SER A 691 16.45 17.43 -28.76
C SER A 691 15.24 16.87 -29.51
N LEU A 692 14.46 16.01 -28.85
CA LEU A 692 13.23 15.43 -29.39
C LEU A 692 12.08 15.90 -28.52
N ASP A 693 11.02 16.42 -29.14
CA ASP A 693 9.76 16.66 -28.45
C ASP A 693 9.00 15.33 -28.34
N GLY A 694 9.01 14.69 -27.17
CA GLY A 694 8.26 13.46 -26.92
C GLY A 694 8.72 12.65 -25.69
N PRO A 695 7.87 11.76 -25.16
CA PRO A 695 8.27 10.83 -24.09
C PRO A 695 9.16 9.72 -24.67
N GLY A 696 10.39 9.58 -24.15
CA GLY A 696 11.33 8.53 -24.57
C GLY A 696 12.71 8.68 -23.92
N TRP A 697 13.52 7.63 -23.97
CA TRP A 697 14.89 7.65 -23.45
C TRP A 697 15.84 8.36 -24.40
N GLY A 698 16.57 9.34 -23.86
CA GLY A 698 17.76 9.91 -24.50
C GLY A 698 17.50 10.93 -25.62
N HIS A 699 18.47 11.82 -25.79
CA HIS A 699 18.58 12.66 -26.98
C HIS A 699 19.25 11.84 -28.09
N LEU A 700 18.76 11.94 -29.33
CA LEU A 700 19.39 11.32 -30.50
C LEU A 700 20.78 11.95 -30.73
N SER A 701 21.84 11.15 -30.89
CA SER A 701 23.17 11.70 -31.24
C SER A 701 23.09 12.50 -32.54
N ASP A 702 23.72 13.67 -32.60
CA ASP A 702 23.88 14.43 -33.84
C ASP A 702 25.00 13.77 -34.68
N PRO A 703 24.69 13.01 -35.74
CA PRO A 703 25.70 12.24 -36.45
C PRO A 703 26.54 13.14 -37.40
N PHE A 704 26.21 14.43 -37.50
CA PHE A 704 26.97 15.42 -38.25
C PHE A 704 27.94 16.22 -37.39
N ASP A 705 27.88 16.08 -36.06
CA ASP A 705 28.95 16.58 -35.19
C ASP A 705 30.23 15.77 -35.46
N PRO A 706 31.36 16.40 -35.82
CA PRO A 706 32.64 15.71 -35.96
C PRO A 706 33.05 14.89 -34.72
N GLN A 707 32.62 15.28 -33.52
CA GLN A 707 32.89 14.55 -32.29
C GLN A 707 32.17 13.19 -32.23
N PHE A 708 31.05 13.02 -32.96
CA PHE A 708 30.33 11.76 -33.03
C PHE A 708 31.21 10.64 -33.61
N GLU A 709 32.01 10.92 -34.66
CA GLU A 709 32.94 9.92 -35.23
C GLU A 709 33.98 9.47 -34.20
N HIS A 710 34.48 10.41 -33.38
CA HIS A 710 35.45 10.11 -32.33
C HIS A 710 34.83 9.26 -31.21
N ASP A 711 33.63 9.59 -30.77
CA ASP A 711 32.94 8.88 -29.69
C ASP A 711 32.56 7.44 -30.11
N VAL A 712 32.17 7.24 -31.38
CA VAL A 712 31.97 5.89 -31.94
C VAL A 712 33.30 5.12 -32.04
N TYR A 713 34.37 5.79 -32.47
CA TYR A 713 35.70 5.19 -32.56
C TYR A 713 36.19 4.70 -31.19
N ASP A 714 36.01 5.49 -30.13
CA ASP A 714 36.43 5.12 -28.78
C ASP A 714 35.66 3.90 -28.26
N GLY A 715 34.36 3.84 -28.49
CA GLY A 715 33.53 2.66 -28.16
C GLY A 715 33.98 1.39 -28.89
N ALA A 716 34.21 1.49 -30.21
CA ALA A 716 34.72 0.38 -31.01
C ALA A 716 36.14 -0.05 -30.60
N MET A 717 37.03 0.92 -30.28
CA MET A 717 38.39 0.65 -29.81
C MET A 717 38.39 -0.08 -28.47
N ALA A 718 37.50 0.26 -27.54
CA ALA A 718 37.39 -0.44 -26.27
C ALA A 718 37.11 -1.94 -26.46
N LEU A 719 36.24 -2.32 -27.40
CA LEU A 719 36.00 -3.72 -27.75
C LEU A 719 37.20 -4.38 -28.44
N ARG A 720 37.91 -3.64 -29.30
CA ARG A 720 39.13 -4.13 -29.97
C ARG A 720 40.25 -4.42 -28.98
N ASP A 721 40.42 -3.53 -28.00
CA ASP A 721 41.40 -3.65 -26.93
C ASP A 721 41.05 -4.83 -26.02
N ALA A 722 39.76 -5.07 -25.77
CA ALA A 722 39.28 -6.29 -25.12
C ALA A 722 39.56 -7.55 -25.96
N GLY A 723 39.76 -7.43 -27.28
CA GLY A 723 40.10 -8.53 -28.19
C GLY A 723 38.92 -9.16 -28.93
N VAL A 724 37.77 -8.47 -28.95
CA VAL A 724 36.53 -8.93 -29.59
C VAL A 724 36.72 -9.20 -31.08
N ASP A 725 37.43 -8.32 -31.80
CA ASP A 725 37.77 -8.47 -33.23
C ASP A 725 38.60 -9.72 -33.53
N ARG A 726 39.30 -10.26 -32.52
CA ARG A 726 40.18 -11.42 -32.61
C ARG A 726 39.57 -12.69 -32.05
N ASP A 727 38.41 -12.61 -31.40
CA ASP A 727 37.78 -13.75 -30.74
C ASP A 727 36.77 -14.48 -31.66
N PRO A 728 37.01 -15.74 -32.07
CA PRO A 728 36.09 -16.47 -32.95
C PRO A 728 34.72 -16.73 -32.33
N TRP A 729 34.56 -16.57 -31.01
CA TRP A 729 33.30 -16.74 -30.30
C TRP A 729 32.39 -15.50 -30.34
N CYS A 730 32.90 -14.33 -30.76
CA CYS A 730 32.07 -13.16 -30.94
C CYS A 730 31.21 -13.30 -32.19
N ILE A 731 29.89 -13.26 -32.02
CA ILE A 731 28.92 -13.28 -33.12
C ILE A 731 28.92 -11.93 -33.84
N GLY A 732 28.96 -10.83 -33.08
CA GLY A 732 28.92 -9.48 -33.62
C GLY A 732 28.75 -8.45 -32.51
N VAL A 733 28.56 -7.19 -32.90
CA VAL A 733 28.44 -6.04 -32.01
C VAL A 733 27.13 -5.31 -32.24
N PHE A 734 26.35 -5.14 -31.18
CA PHE A 734 25.28 -4.13 -31.10
C PHE A 734 25.89 -2.76 -30.79
N VAL A 735 25.41 -1.73 -31.46
CA VAL A 735 25.80 -0.34 -31.19
C VAL A 735 24.54 0.44 -30.82
N ASP A 736 24.56 0.99 -29.60
CA ASP A 736 23.37 1.53 -28.93
C ASP A 736 22.22 0.52 -28.79
N ASN A 737 21.08 1.00 -28.30
CA ASN A 737 19.85 0.22 -28.10
C ASN A 737 18.66 1.19 -28.09
N GLU A 738 17.57 0.82 -28.76
CA GLU A 738 16.30 1.55 -28.75
C GLU A 738 16.44 3.07 -28.99
N ILE A 739 17.26 3.43 -29.99
CA ILE A 739 17.42 4.82 -30.40
C ILE A 739 16.03 5.39 -30.79
N HIS A 740 15.66 6.52 -30.20
CA HIS A 740 14.41 7.19 -30.52
C HIS A 740 14.50 7.94 -31.86
N TRP A 741 14.34 7.23 -32.97
CA TRP A 741 14.34 7.86 -34.30
C TRP A 741 13.10 8.75 -34.51
N GLY A 742 11.97 8.45 -33.86
CA GLY A 742 10.74 9.23 -33.94
C GLY A 742 9.52 8.34 -33.77
N SER A 743 8.32 8.92 -33.73
CA SER A 743 7.07 8.14 -33.83
C SER A 743 6.89 7.57 -35.23
N GLN A 744 6.01 6.60 -35.43
CA GLN A 744 5.70 5.99 -36.74
C GLN A 744 5.40 7.00 -37.87
N GLU A 745 4.99 8.23 -37.54
CA GLU A 745 4.73 9.30 -38.52
C GLU A 745 5.95 10.21 -38.80
N GLY A 746 7.08 10.03 -38.10
CA GLY A 746 8.34 10.77 -38.29
C GLY A 746 8.31 12.26 -37.93
N LYS A 747 7.18 12.79 -37.47
CA LYS A 747 6.92 14.24 -37.35
C LYS A 747 7.83 14.98 -36.36
N TYR A 748 8.28 14.32 -35.29
CA TYR A 748 8.89 15.00 -34.14
C TYR A 748 10.35 15.41 -34.36
N LEU A 749 11.17 14.63 -35.07
CA LEU A 749 12.62 14.89 -35.14
C LEU A 749 12.99 16.10 -36.00
N ILE A 750 12.32 16.28 -37.14
CA ILE A 750 12.62 17.42 -38.02
C ILE A 750 12.01 18.69 -37.48
N TRP A 751 10.82 18.59 -36.88
CA TRP A 751 10.21 19.71 -36.18
C TRP A 751 11.15 20.21 -35.08
N SER A 752 11.61 19.32 -34.18
CA SER A 752 12.50 19.74 -33.09
C SER A 752 13.85 20.28 -33.59
N THR A 753 14.42 19.69 -34.65
CA THR A 753 15.66 20.15 -35.27
C THR A 753 15.54 21.57 -35.83
N PHE A 754 14.46 21.89 -36.58
CA PHE A 754 14.31 23.20 -37.20
C PHE A 754 13.73 24.27 -36.27
N VAL A 755 12.80 23.90 -35.39
CA VAL A 755 12.03 24.83 -34.55
C VAL A 755 12.80 25.27 -33.33
N HIS A 756 13.50 24.36 -32.65
CA HIS A 756 14.16 24.68 -31.38
C HIS A 756 15.63 25.04 -31.52
N SER A 757 16.28 24.63 -32.61
CA SER A 757 17.71 24.90 -32.79
C SER A 757 17.94 26.26 -33.44
N ASP A 758 18.79 27.07 -32.85
CA ASP A 758 19.33 28.28 -33.46
C ASP A 758 20.81 28.05 -33.78
N ALA A 759 21.13 27.93 -35.07
CA ALA A 759 22.48 27.66 -35.54
C ALA A 759 23.46 28.81 -35.29
N TYR A 760 23.02 29.97 -34.77
CA TYR A 760 23.94 31.00 -34.28
C TYR A 760 24.36 30.79 -32.83
N THR A 761 23.54 30.12 -32.03
CA THR A 761 23.71 30.03 -30.57
C THR A 761 23.85 28.60 -30.04
N SER A 762 23.61 27.58 -30.87
CA SER A 762 23.78 26.17 -30.53
C SER A 762 24.66 25.40 -31.55
N PRO A 763 25.27 24.27 -31.14
CA PRO A 763 26.00 23.38 -32.03
C PRO A 763 25.03 22.56 -32.92
N ALA A 764 24.27 23.26 -33.78
CA ALA A 764 23.25 22.69 -34.65
C ALA A 764 23.86 22.09 -35.93
N TYR A 765 24.73 21.08 -35.81
CA TYR A 765 25.45 20.49 -36.95
C TYR A 765 24.49 19.82 -37.94
N THR A 766 23.57 18.98 -37.45
CA THR A 766 22.52 18.39 -38.28
C THR A 766 21.74 19.46 -39.02
N LYS A 767 21.33 20.55 -38.35
CA LYS A 767 20.56 21.62 -38.99
C LYS A 767 21.30 22.25 -40.18
N ARG A 768 22.61 22.53 -40.04
CA ARG A 768 23.42 23.05 -41.16
C ARG A 768 23.52 22.05 -42.30
N ALA A 769 23.73 20.77 -41.99
CA ALA A 769 23.79 19.71 -42.99
C ALA A 769 22.46 19.57 -43.76
N LEU A 770 21.32 19.70 -43.08
CA LEU A 770 20.01 19.69 -43.72
C LEU A 770 19.78 20.92 -44.60
N ILE A 771 20.24 22.11 -44.19
CA ILE A 771 20.19 23.32 -45.03
C ILE A 771 21.00 23.11 -46.31
N ASP A 772 22.19 22.53 -46.23
CA ASP A 772 23.03 22.25 -47.40
C ASP A 772 22.41 21.18 -48.30
N TRP A 773 21.79 20.15 -47.71
CA TRP A 773 21.01 19.15 -48.46
C TRP A 773 19.81 19.78 -49.19
N LEU A 774 19.07 20.68 -48.54
CA LEU A 774 17.97 21.42 -49.18
C LEU A 774 18.46 22.30 -50.34
N LYS A 775 19.61 22.97 -50.17
CA LYS A 775 20.24 23.72 -51.25
C LYS A 775 20.55 22.81 -52.43
N GLU A 776 21.11 21.62 -52.21
CA GLU A 776 21.38 20.68 -53.31
C GLU A 776 20.08 20.23 -53.99
N LYS A 777 19.10 19.75 -53.21
CA LYS A 777 17.82 19.24 -53.74
C LYS A 777 17.07 20.25 -54.60
N TYR A 778 17.06 21.52 -54.18
CA TYR A 778 16.34 22.59 -54.86
C TYR A 778 17.20 23.42 -55.83
N ASN A 779 18.38 22.90 -56.23
CA ASN A 779 19.33 23.56 -57.13
C ASN A 779 19.76 24.96 -56.65
N ASN A 780 19.81 25.15 -55.33
CA ASN A 780 20.11 26.39 -54.63
C ASN A 780 19.17 27.55 -54.99
N ASP A 781 17.93 27.24 -55.40
CA ASP A 781 16.88 28.21 -55.69
C ASP A 781 15.75 28.11 -54.63
N ILE A 782 15.69 29.12 -53.78
CA ILE A 782 14.72 29.19 -52.67
C ILE A 782 13.27 29.24 -53.17
N ASN A 783 13.01 29.69 -54.41
CA ASN A 783 11.66 29.75 -54.95
C ASN A 783 11.09 28.35 -55.23
N ASN A 784 11.94 27.39 -55.60
CA ASN A 784 11.52 26.01 -55.79
C ASN A 784 11.09 25.39 -54.46
N LEU A 785 11.85 25.66 -53.38
CA LEU A 785 11.49 25.23 -52.03
C LEU A 785 10.21 25.92 -51.55
N ASN A 786 10.10 27.25 -51.71
CA ASN A 786 8.89 28.00 -51.34
C ASN A 786 7.64 27.44 -52.03
N THR A 787 7.77 27.04 -53.29
CA THR A 787 6.68 26.41 -54.05
C THR A 787 6.32 25.03 -53.46
N ALA A 788 7.32 24.21 -53.14
CA ALA A 788 7.10 22.87 -52.59
C ALA A 788 6.53 22.89 -51.16
N TRP A 789 6.98 23.82 -50.33
CA TRP A 789 6.61 23.91 -48.90
C TRP A 789 5.44 24.86 -48.64
N GLY A 790 5.03 25.66 -49.62
CA GLY A 790 4.07 26.76 -49.39
C GLY A 790 4.62 27.82 -48.44
N SER A 791 5.94 27.97 -48.36
CA SER A 791 6.62 28.95 -47.50
C SER A 791 6.90 30.26 -48.26
N SER A 792 7.47 31.24 -47.55
CA SER A 792 7.79 32.57 -48.09
C SER A 792 9.17 33.05 -47.65
N LEU A 793 10.16 32.16 -47.74
CA LEU A 793 11.54 32.40 -47.34
C LEU A 793 12.26 33.26 -48.39
N ASN A 794 13.13 34.15 -47.94
CA ASN A 794 13.96 35.00 -48.80
C ASN A 794 15.25 34.29 -49.22
N SER A 795 15.75 33.40 -48.37
CA SER A 795 16.98 32.64 -48.61
C SER A 795 16.99 31.34 -47.80
N PHE A 796 17.90 30.41 -48.12
CA PHE A 796 18.14 29.24 -47.27
C PHE A 796 18.75 29.59 -45.91
N ASP A 797 19.39 30.76 -45.78
CA ASP A 797 19.96 31.22 -44.50
C ASP A 797 18.86 31.65 -43.51
N ASP A 798 17.63 31.84 -43.98
CA ASP A 798 16.45 32.09 -43.14
C ASP A 798 16.12 30.87 -42.25
N PHE A 799 16.68 29.69 -42.56
CA PHE A 799 16.63 28.52 -41.69
C PHE A 799 17.66 28.53 -40.57
N LEU A 800 18.72 29.35 -40.59
CA LEU A 800 19.74 29.34 -39.55
C LEU A 800 19.19 29.62 -38.13
N PRO A 801 18.34 30.65 -37.90
CA PRO A 801 17.62 30.81 -36.63
C PRO A 801 16.49 29.77 -36.48
N SER A 802 15.78 29.77 -35.35
CA SER A 802 14.58 28.93 -35.18
C SER A 802 13.55 29.17 -36.29
N TYR A 803 12.95 28.08 -36.81
CA TYR A 803 11.99 28.13 -37.92
C TYR A 803 10.64 27.55 -37.50
N THR A 804 9.56 28.31 -37.72
CA THR A 804 8.18 27.91 -37.34
C THR A 804 7.22 27.84 -38.53
N GLY A 805 7.73 27.98 -39.75
CA GLY A 805 6.93 27.94 -40.98
C GLY A 805 6.61 26.51 -41.43
N PRO A 806 5.88 26.35 -42.55
CA PRO A 806 5.52 25.04 -43.07
C PRO A 806 6.75 24.27 -43.57
N VAL A 807 6.70 22.94 -43.42
CA VAL A 807 7.72 22.00 -43.92
C VAL A 807 7.02 21.00 -44.83
N GLY A 808 7.57 20.73 -46.01
CA GLY A 808 7.01 19.76 -46.95
C GLY A 808 7.18 18.33 -46.44
N VAL A 809 6.08 17.55 -46.37
CA VAL A 809 6.05 16.20 -45.79
C VAL A 809 7.06 15.24 -46.45
N GLN A 810 7.20 15.29 -47.77
CA GLN A 810 8.16 14.43 -48.48
C GLN A 810 9.61 14.77 -48.09
N ASP A 811 9.95 16.06 -48.00
CA ASP A 811 11.28 16.48 -47.57
C ASP A 811 11.52 16.16 -46.10
N THR A 812 10.48 16.18 -45.27
CA THR A 812 10.57 15.67 -43.91
C THR A 812 11.02 14.21 -43.91
N THR A 813 10.35 13.33 -44.65
CA THR A 813 10.78 11.93 -44.72
C THR A 813 12.22 11.79 -45.22
N GLU A 814 12.58 12.43 -46.34
CA GLU A 814 13.92 12.28 -46.91
C GLU A 814 15.05 12.89 -46.05
N MET A 815 14.81 14.02 -45.38
CA MET A 815 15.78 14.60 -44.44
C MET A 815 16.01 13.67 -43.25
N PHE A 816 14.97 12.98 -42.80
CA PHE A 816 15.06 12.05 -41.68
C PHE A 816 15.87 10.81 -42.07
N GLU A 817 15.57 10.27 -43.26
CA GLU A 817 16.36 9.20 -43.87
C GLU A 817 17.84 9.60 -44.02
N TYR A 818 18.12 10.86 -44.40
CA TYR A 818 19.49 11.38 -44.51
C TYR A 818 20.24 11.42 -43.16
N ILE A 819 19.57 11.76 -42.06
CA ILE A 819 20.15 11.71 -40.71
C ILE A 819 20.47 10.26 -40.31
N ALA A 820 19.51 9.35 -40.49
CA ALA A 820 19.69 7.93 -40.17
C ALA A 820 20.81 7.29 -40.99
N GLU A 821 20.85 7.60 -42.30
CA GLU A 821 21.91 7.14 -43.19
C GLU A 821 23.28 7.63 -42.73
N LYS A 822 23.40 8.89 -42.32
CA LYS A 822 24.67 9.43 -41.79
C LYS A 822 25.11 8.70 -40.52
N TYR A 823 24.19 8.43 -39.59
CA TYR A 823 24.49 7.66 -38.36
C TYR A 823 24.97 6.24 -38.70
N TYR A 824 24.15 5.44 -39.38
CA TYR A 824 24.45 4.02 -39.63
C TYR A 824 25.69 3.85 -40.49
N LYS A 825 25.90 4.73 -41.48
CA LYS A 825 27.13 4.72 -42.27
C LYS A 825 28.36 5.00 -41.42
N THR A 826 28.31 6.02 -40.56
CA THR A 826 29.46 6.41 -39.73
C THR A 826 29.81 5.29 -38.76
N VAL A 827 28.80 4.68 -38.11
CA VAL A 827 29.00 3.51 -37.24
C VAL A 827 29.58 2.33 -38.00
N HIS A 828 28.99 1.97 -39.14
CA HIS A 828 29.50 0.89 -39.99
C HIS A 828 30.96 1.10 -40.41
N ASP A 829 31.29 2.25 -40.98
CA ASP A 829 32.65 2.52 -41.50
C ASP A 829 33.71 2.44 -40.38
N ILE A 830 33.36 2.89 -39.17
CA ILE A 830 34.25 2.81 -38.00
C ILE A 830 34.36 1.37 -37.52
N CYS A 831 33.25 0.66 -37.36
CA CYS A 831 33.27 -0.74 -36.95
C CYS A 831 34.05 -1.61 -37.95
N GLU A 832 33.86 -1.43 -39.25
CA GLU A 832 34.62 -2.14 -40.29
C GLU A 832 36.13 -1.84 -40.19
N ARG A 833 36.49 -0.58 -39.92
CA ARG A 833 37.89 -0.14 -39.77
C ARG A 833 38.55 -0.65 -38.48
N VAL A 834 37.82 -0.64 -37.36
CA VAL A 834 38.36 -0.86 -36.00
C VAL A 834 38.19 -2.31 -35.55
N LEU A 835 37.06 -2.93 -35.90
CA LEU A 835 36.66 -4.29 -35.55
C LEU A 835 36.51 -5.15 -36.82
N PRO A 836 37.58 -5.35 -37.60
CA PRO A 836 37.48 -6.07 -38.85
C PRO A 836 37.08 -7.53 -38.60
N ASN A 837 36.20 -8.07 -39.45
CA ASN A 837 35.63 -9.41 -39.35
C ASN A 837 34.66 -9.63 -38.17
N THR A 838 34.11 -8.56 -37.60
CA THR A 838 33.03 -8.61 -36.62
C THR A 838 31.75 -8.08 -37.27
N MET A 839 30.65 -8.82 -37.16
CA MET A 839 29.37 -8.38 -37.74
C MET A 839 28.80 -7.17 -37.00
N TYR A 840 28.25 -6.20 -37.73
CA TYR A 840 27.45 -5.12 -37.16
C TYR A 840 25.99 -5.56 -37.03
N LEU A 841 25.53 -5.71 -35.79
CA LEU A 841 24.21 -6.26 -35.44
C LEU A 841 23.11 -5.18 -35.35
N GLY A 842 23.42 -3.92 -35.72
CA GLY A 842 22.48 -2.81 -35.65
C GLY A 842 22.30 -2.23 -34.25
N SER A 843 21.16 -1.58 -34.03
CA SER A 843 20.88 -0.73 -32.87
C SER A 843 19.56 -1.07 -32.15
N ARG A 844 19.01 -2.27 -32.36
CA ARG A 844 17.88 -2.83 -31.59
C ARG A 844 16.64 -1.93 -31.59
N PHE A 845 15.98 -1.82 -32.74
CA PHE A 845 14.79 -0.98 -32.91
C PHE A 845 13.62 -1.42 -32.04
N ALA A 846 12.93 -0.48 -31.39
CA ALA A 846 11.65 -0.72 -30.71
C ALA A 846 10.47 -0.15 -31.51
N ASP A 847 9.27 -0.68 -31.23
CA ASP A 847 8.02 -0.32 -31.93
C ASP A 847 7.65 1.17 -31.82
N TRP A 848 7.98 1.79 -30.69
CA TRP A 848 7.75 3.20 -30.40
C TRP A 848 8.77 4.15 -31.04
N GLY A 849 9.94 3.64 -31.45
CA GLY A 849 11.10 4.47 -31.83
C GLY A 849 11.63 4.23 -33.24
N CYS A 850 10.97 3.41 -34.06
CA CYS A 850 11.39 3.09 -35.42
C CYS A 850 10.30 3.43 -36.45
N PRO A 851 10.36 4.63 -37.07
CA PRO A 851 9.43 5.01 -38.11
C PRO A 851 9.71 4.30 -39.44
N GLN A 852 8.73 4.39 -40.34
CA GLN A 852 8.78 3.79 -41.67
C GLN A 852 10.08 4.13 -42.43
N GLY A 853 10.71 3.13 -43.04
CA GLY A 853 11.92 3.28 -43.88
C GLY A 853 13.27 3.28 -43.14
N ILE A 854 13.32 3.56 -41.84
CA ILE A 854 14.59 3.63 -41.08
C ILE A 854 15.29 2.27 -41.00
N ALA A 855 14.51 1.21 -40.80
CA ALA A 855 15.01 -0.16 -40.84
C ALA A 855 15.68 -0.51 -42.19
N ALA A 856 15.10 -0.06 -43.31
CA ALA A 856 15.65 -0.29 -44.64
C ALA A 856 16.98 0.47 -44.86
N ILE A 857 17.17 1.61 -44.22
CA ILE A 857 18.43 2.36 -44.23
C ILE A 857 19.48 1.63 -43.40
N ALA A 858 19.14 1.22 -42.18
CA ALA A 858 20.02 0.40 -41.36
C ALA A 858 20.45 -0.86 -42.11
N ALA A 859 19.54 -1.52 -42.82
CA ALA A 859 19.81 -2.72 -43.62
C ALA A 859 20.90 -2.54 -44.70
N LYS A 860 21.16 -1.31 -45.18
CA LYS A 860 22.27 -1.03 -46.11
C LYS A 860 23.63 -1.23 -45.45
N TYR A 861 23.72 -1.01 -44.14
CA TYR A 861 24.97 -0.91 -43.37
C TYR A 861 25.14 -2.06 -42.38
N CYS A 862 24.05 -2.55 -41.77
CA CYS A 862 24.13 -3.66 -40.83
C CYS A 862 24.27 -5.00 -41.56
N ASP A 863 25.04 -5.92 -40.97
CA ASP A 863 25.05 -7.32 -41.38
C ASP A 863 23.72 -7.99 -41.00
N ILE A 864 23.22 -7.67 -39.81
CA ILE A 864 21.93 -8.12 -39.25
C ILE A 864 21.19 -6.89 -38.72
N VAL A 865 19.91 -6.77 -39.06
CA VAL A 865 19.03 -5.72 -38.50
C VAL A 865 18.36 -6.24 -37.23
N SER A 866 18.51 -5.55 -36.11
CA SER A 866 17.98 -5.98 -34.82
C SER A 866 16.76 -5.19 -34.35
N TYR A 867 15.86 -5.89 -33.67
CA TYR A 867 14.59 -5.36 -33.14
C TYR A 867 14.35 -5.84 -31.72
N ASN A 868 13.87 -4.99 -30.84
CA ASN A 868 13.29 -5.37 -29.56
C ASN A 868 11.78 -5.52 -29.76
N SER A 869 11.24 -6.69 -29.41
CA SER A 869 9.84 -7.03 -29.66
C SER A 869 9.23 -7.62 -28.41
N TYR A 870 8.72 -6.73 -27.55
CA TYR A 870 7.91 -7.09 -26.38
C TYR A 870 6.46 -7.33 -26.81
N LYS A 871 6.21 -8.48 -27.45
CA LYS A 871 4.92 -8.92 -27.96
C LYS A 871 4.77 -10.43 -27.74
N THR A 872 3.65 -11.01 -28.15
CA THR A 872 3.43 -12.47 -28.07
C THR A 872 3.99 -13.21 -29.27
N HIS A 873 4.35 -12.49 -30.33
CA HIS A 873 5.05 -13.01 -31.50
C HIS A 873 6.21 -12.09 -31.86
N PRO A 874 7.38 -12.61 -32.23
CA PRO A 874 8.56 -11.82 -32.56
C PRO A 874 8.32 -10.87 -33.74
N ILE A 875 7.69 -11.35 -34.80
CA ILE A 875 7.55 -10.61 -36.06
C ILE A 875 6.32 -9.70 -36.03
N GLN A 876 6.54 -8.43 -36.34
CA GLN A 876 5.50 -7.40 -36.31
C GLN A 876 5.47 -6.62 -37.63
N ASN A 877 4.28 -6.14 -38.01
CA ASN A 877 4.09 -5.43 -39.28
C ASN A 877 4.92 -4.13 -39.38
N TRP A 878 5.13 -3.45 -38.25
CA TRP A 878 5.91 -2.19 -38.21
C TRP A 878 7.39 -2.38 -38.55
N MET A 879 7.90 -3.62 -38.54
CA MET A 879 9.29 -3.92 -38.89
C MET A 879 9.55 -3.85 -40.41
N GLU A 880 8.49 -3.81 -41.22
CA GLU A 880 8.55 -3.64 -42.68
C GLU A 880 9.52 -4.58 -43.40
N LEU A 881 9.56 -5.85 -42.96
CA LEU A 881 10.59 -6.79 -43.38
C LEU A 881 10.65 -6.98 -44.89
N ASP A 882 9.56 -6.78 -45.63
CA ASP A 882 9.53 -6.91 -47.09
C ASP A 882 10.30 -5.82 -47.85
N THR A 883 10.67 -4.71 -47.18
CA THR A 883 11.37 -3.57 -47.80
C THR A 883 12.86 -3.82 -48.02
N PHE A 884 13.44 -4.84 -47.39
CA PHE A 884 14.85 -5.21 -47.54
C PHE A 884 15.06 -6.73 -47.43
N ASP A 885 16.11 -7.25 -48.06
CA ASP A 885 16.48 -8.68 -47.99
C ASP A 885 17.74 -8.87 -47.15
N LYS A 886 17.60 -8.73 -45.83
CA LYS A 886 18.66 -8.95 -44.83
C LYS A 886 18.19 -9.90 -43.74
N PRO A 887 19.13 -10.61 -43.08
CA PRO A 887 18.82 -11.32 -41.85
C PRO A 887 18.44 -10.34 -40.74
N ILE A 888 17.55 -10.78 -39.86
CA ILE A 888 17.09 -10.02 -38.70
C ILE A 888 17.29 -10.80 -37.41
N MET A 889 17.29 -10.08 -36.29
CA MET A 889 17.41 -10.65 -34.96
C MET A 889 16.47 -9.94 -33.99
N ILE A 890 15.80 -10.72 -33.13
CA ILE A 890 15.13 -10.14 -31.96
C ILE A 890 16.16 -9.99 -30.84
N GLY A 891 16.42 -8.74 -30.47
CA GLY A 891 17.36 -8.36 -29.42
C GLY A 891 16.80 -8.53 -28.03
N GLU A 892 15.51 -8.27 -27.82
CA GLU A 892 14.81 -8.39 -26.54
C GLU A 892 13.39 -8.92 -26.76
N PHE A 893 12.98 -9.85 -25.88
CA PHE A 893 11.59 -10.18 -25.59
C PHE A 893 11.50 -10.84 -24.21
N HIS A 894 10.32 -10.82 -23.58
CA HIS A 894 10.01 -11.61 -22.39
C HIS A 894 8.51 -11.73 -22.18
N MET A 895 8.12 -12.50 -21.16
CA MET A 895 6.76 -12.63 -20.66
C MET A 895 6.75 -12.63 -19.13
N ASN A 896 5.72 -12.01 -18.55
CA ASN A 896 5.59 -11.75 -17.11
C ASN A 896 4.33 -12.42 -16.56
N THR A 897 4.38 -12.99 -15.34
CA THR A 897 3.26 -13.76 -14.75
C THR A 897 2.88 -13.29 -13.34
N CYS A 898 3.80 -12.63 -12.63
CA CYS A 898 3.74 -12.31 -11.21
C CYS A 898 3.68 -13.53 -10.27
N GLU A 899 3.93 -14.75 -10.77
CA GLU A 899 3.74 -16.00 -10.00
C GLU A 899 4.67 -16.13 -8.79
N ARG A 900 5.82 -15.44 -8.82
CA ARG A 900 6.79 -15.34 -7.71
C ARG A 900 6.82 -13.96 -7.03
N GLY A 901 5.73 -13.19 -7.17
CA GLY A 901 5.45 -12.08 -6.27
C GLY A 901 5.95 -10.72 -6.74
N ALA A 902 6.33 -10.62 -8.02
CA ALA A 902 6.51 -9.33 -8.66
C ALA A 902 5.22 -8.48 -8.57
N ILE A 903 5.39 -7.20 -8.27
CA ILE A 903 4.28 -6.25 -8.03
C ILE A 903 3.74 -5.68 -9.36
N THR A 904 4.46 -5.87 -10.46
CA THR A 904 4.03 -5.45 -11.80
C THR A 904 3.95 -6.62 -12.75
N ARG A 905 3.01 -6.53 -13.70
CA ARG A 905 2.84 -7.49 -14.78
C ARG A 905 3.73 -7.19 -16.00
N GLY A 906 4.67 -6.25 -15.86
CA GLY A 906 5.68 -5.93 -16.88
C GLY A 906 5.09 -5.51 -18.24
N LEU A 907 5.88 -5.75 -19.30
CA LEU A 907 5.56 -5.33 -20.67
C LEU A 907 4.65 -6.33 -21.41
N VAL A 908 4.77 -7.62 -21.13
CA VAL A 908 4.01 -8.68 -21.81
C VAL A 908 3.39 -9.60 -20.74
N PRO A 909 2.23 -9.23 -20.19
CA PRO A 909 1.61 -9.99 -19.11
C PRO A 909 0.89 -11.22 -19.65
N VAL A 910 1.15 -12.37 -19.06
CA VAL A 910 0.58 -13.66 -19.47
C VAL A 910 0.18 -14.47 -18.24
N TRP A 911 -0.67 -15.47 -18.43
CA TRP A 911 -0.89 -16.43 -17.35
C TRP A 911 0.34 -17.33 -17.15
N PRO A 912 0.62 -17.79 -15.91
CA PRO A 912 1.70 -18.75 -15.63
C PRO A 912 1.74 -19.94 -16.61
N GLN A 913 0.59 -20.57 -16.84
CA GLN A 913 0.47 -21.72 -17.75
C GLN A 913 0.69 -21.37 -19.24
N ASP A 914 0.63 -20.09 -19.61
CA ASP A 914 0.81 -19.63 -20.99
C ASP A 914 2.25 -19.21 -21.27
N ARG A 915 3.04 -18.89 -20.23
CA ARG A 915 4.43 -18.42 -20.35
C ARG A 915 5.31 -19.41 -21.10
N GLU A 916 5.16 -20.71 -20.80
CA GLU A 916 5.88 -21.80 -21.48
C GLU A 916 5.54 -21.89 -22.97
N ARG A 917 4.25 -21.91 -23.29
CA ARG A 917 3.76 -22.00 -24.68
C ARG A 917 4.27 -20.83 -25.50
N MET A 918 4.27 -19.63 -24.93
CA MET A 918 4.65 -18.43 -25.67
C MET A 918 6.16 -18.32 -25.90
N VAL A 919 6.99 -18.87 -24.99
CA VAL A 919 8.41 -19.07 -25.28
C VAL A 919 8.59 -20.07 -26.43
N ALA A 920 7.79 -21.13 -26.46
CA ALA A 920 7.80 -22.06 -27.59
C ALA A 920 7.36 -21.37 -28.89
N ASP A 921 6.28 -20.58 -28.89
CA ASP A 921 5.80 -19.84 -30.07
C ASP A 921 6.86 -18.86 -30.61
N TYR A 922 7.58 -18.16 -29.73
CA TYR A 922 8.69 -17.28 -30.15
C TYR A 922 9.81 -18.04 -30.83
N LEU A 923 10.13 -19.23 -30.31
CA LEU A 923 11.18 -20.06 -30.85
C LEU A 923 10.71 -20.82 -32.11
N ASP A 924 9.43 -21.18 -32.25
CA ASP A 924 8.87 -21.74 -33.49
C ASP A 924 8.94 -20.73 -34.64
N ASP A 925 8.72 -19.43 -34.36
CA ASP A 925 8.84 -18.37 -35.37
C ASP A 925 10.27 -18.23 -35.95
N ILE A 926 11.33 -18.61 -35.19
CA ILE A 926 12.69 -18.68 -35.73
C ILE A 926 12.83 -19.79 -36.77
N GLU A 927 12.04 -20.85 -36.66
CA GLU A 927 12.05 -22.00 -37.56
C GLU A 927 11.32 -21.64 -38.87
N ASP A 928 10.20 -20.93 -38.77
CA ASP A 928 9.34 -20.63 -39.93
C ASP A 928 9.75 -19.36 -40.71
N ASN A 929 10.39 -18.37 -40.07
CA ASN A 929 10.71 -17.11 -40.73
C ASN A 929 12.06 -17.11 -41.46
N ASN A 930 12.07 -16.90 -42.78
CA ASN A 930 13.29 -16.98 -43.59
C ASN A 930 14.34 -15.87 -43.39
N LYS A 931 14.06 -14.86 -42.56
CA LYS A 931 14.99 -13.78 -42.21
C LYS A 931 15.51 -13.87 -40.77
N LEU A 932 14.78 -14.53 -39.87
CA LEU A 932 15.13 -14.55 -38.45
C LEU A 932 16.31 -15.50 -38.18
N VAL A 933 17.41 -14.93 -37.65
CA VAL A 933 18.67 -15.66 -37.37
C VAL A 933 19.06 -15.65 -35.89
N GLY A 934 18.30 -14.95 -35.05
CA GLY A 934 18.49 -14.97 -33.60
C GLY A 934 17.35 -14.33 -32.82
N ILE A 935 17.21 -14.74 -31.56
CA ILE A 935 16.24 -14.25 -30.59
C ILE A 935 16.87 -14.30 -29.20
N HIS A 936 16.97 -13.16 -28.52
CA HIS A 936 17.51 -13.05 -27.16
C HIS A 936 16.43 -12.64 -26.16
N TRP A 937 16.35 -13.38 -25.05
CA TRP A 937 15.42 -13.11 -23.95
C TRP A 937 15.97 -12.05 -23.01
N PHE A 938 15.13 -11.12 -22.60
CA PHE A 938 15.42 -10.10 -21.60
C PHE A 938 14.69 -10.42 -20.30
N GLN A 939 15.34 -10.98 -19.28
CA GLN A 939 16.78 -11.08 -19.08
C GLN A 939 17.13 -12.30 -18.21
N TYR A 940 18.39 -12.44 -17.81
CA TYR A 940 18.85 -13.60 -17.06
C TYR A 940 18.16 -13.77 -15.70
N PHE A 941 18.00 -12.71 -14.91
CA PHE A 941 17.36 -12.72 -13.58
C PHE A 941 16.15 -11.78 -13.50
N ASP A 942 15.28 -12.00 -12.53
CA ASP A 942 14.18 -11.08 -12.23
C ASP A 942 14.69 -9.72 -11.77
N GLU A 943 13.91 -8.67 -12.02
CA GLU A 943 14.20 -7.36 -11.47
C GLU A 943 13.85 -7.30 -9.98
N PRO A 944 14.48 -6.40 -9.20
CA PRO A 944 14.11 -6.25 -7.80
C PRO A 944 12.64 -5.89 -7.67
N ILE A 945 11.92 -6.56 -6.77
CA ILE A 945 10.48 -6.32 -6.52
C ILE A 945 10.20 -4.84 -6.20
N LEU A 946 11.13 -4.18 -5.51
CA LEU A 946 11.08 -2.74 -5.22
C LEU A 946 11.80 -1.88 -6.27
N GLY A 947 11.91 -2.33 -7.51
CA GLY A 947 12.48 -1.54 -8.59
C GLY A 947 14.00 -1.53 -8.63
N ARG A 948 14.58 -1.77 -9.81
CA ARG A 948 16.00 -1.55 -10.05
C ARG A 948 16.36 -0.08 -9.91
N GLY A 949 17.56 0.21 -9.43
CA GLY A 949 17.96 1.54 -8.98
C GLY A 949 17.97 2.59 -10.08
N TRP A 950 18.15 2.19 -11.34
CA TRP A 950 18.20 3.10 -12.48
C TRP A 950 16.85 3.79 -12.74
N ASP A 951 15.79 3.01 -12.94
CA ASP A 951 14.50 3.49 -13.45
C ASP A 951 13.31 2.80 -12.76
N GLY A 952 13.52 2.09 -11.66
CA GLY A 952 12.47 1.45 -10.88
C GLY A 952 11.75 0.28 -11.55
N GLU A 953 12.20 -0.26 -12.69
CA GLU A 953 11.61 -1.49 -13.26
C GLU A 953 11.65 -2.65 -12.26
N ASN A 954 10.53 -3.35 -12.08
CA ASN A 954 10.28 -4.26 -10.96
C ASN A 954 9.53 -5.54 -11.34
N SER A 955 9.76 -6.04 -12.55
CA SER A 955 9.03 -7.17 -13.14
C SER A 955 9.79 -8.50 -13.06
N ASP A 956 9.05 -9.61 -13.14
CA ASP A 956 9.57 -10.99 -13.14
C ASP A 956 10.09 -11.43 -14.52
N THR A 957 11.08 -10.73 -15.05
CA THR A 957 11.63 -10.94 -16.40
C THR A 957 12.73 -11.99 -16.47
N GLY A 958 13.06 -12.64 -15.36
CA GLY A 958 14.18 -13.56 -15.25
C GLY A 958 13.91 -14.97 -15.77
N PHE A 959 14.99 -15.64 -16.16
CA PHE A 959 15.06 -17.10 -16.16
C PHE A 959 15.40 -17.66 -14.77
N VAL A 960 15.94 -16.82 -13.89
CA VAL A 960 16.14 -17.10 -12.46
C VAL A 960 15.54 -15.97 -11.61
N ASP A 961 15.10 -16.28 -10.39
CA ASP A 961 14.61 -15.26 -9.46
C ASP A 961 15.73 -14.59 -8.64
N VAL A 962 15.33 -13.68 -7.74
CA VAL A 962 16.23 -12.93 -6.84
C VAL A 962 17.10 -13.84 -5.95
N THR A 963 16.68 -15.08 -5.74
CA THR A 963 17.42 -16.09 -4.95
C THR A 963 18.25 -17.04 -5.81
N ASP A 964 18.42 -16.68 -7.10
CA ASP A 964 19.16 -17.45 -8.10
C ASP A 964 18.55 -18.84 -8.36
N GLN A 965 17.21 -18.97 -8.22
CA GLN A 965 16.50 -20.20 -8.54
C GLN A 965 15.92 -20.15 -9.96
N PRO A 966 16.24 -21.12 -10.83
CA PRO A 966 15.63 -21.19 -12.16
C PRO A 966 14.11 -21.35 -12.11
N TYR A 967 13.45 -20.84 -13.15
CA TYR A 967 12.05 -21.17 -13.46
C TYR A 967 12.00 -22.51 -14.22
N PRO A 968 11.58 -23.63 -13.60
CA PRO A 968 11.69 -24.96 -14.23
C PRO A 968 10.88 -25.06 -15.53
N SER A 969 9.70 -24.44 -15.54
CA SER A 969 8.81 -24.28 -16.69
C SER A 969 9.51 -23.67 -17.91
N LEU A 970 10.11 -22.49 -17.72
CA LEU A 970 10.88 -21.78 -18.75
C LEU A 970 12.10 -22.58 -19.23
N VAL A 971 12.85 -23.17 -18.30
CA VAL A 971 14.04 -23.98 -18.63
C VAL A 971 13.67 -25.20 -19.46
N ASN A 972 12.59 -25.90 -19.11
CA ASN A 972 12.11 -27.06 -19.85
C ASN A 972 11.61 -26.68 -21.25
N ALA A 973 10.85 -25.58 -21.37
CA ALA A 973 10.39 -25.06 -22.66
C ALA A 973 11.58 -24.71 -23.57
N ALA A 974 12.56 -23.96 -23.06
CA ALA A 974 13.78 -23.62 -23.80
C ALA A 974 14.54 -24.86 -24.26
N ARG A 975 14.78 -25.84 -23.37
CA ARG A 975 15.47 -27.09 -23.73
C ARG A 975 14.72 -27.87 -24.82
N SER A 976 13.39 -27.92 -24.74
CA SER A 976 12.57 -28.63 -25.71
C SER A 976 12.78 -28.07 -27.12
N VAL A 977 12.64 -26.76 -27.29
CA VAL A 977 12.71 -26.15 -28.64
C VAL A 977 14.13 -26.16 -29.20
N HIS A 978 15.15 -25.83 -28.40
CA HIS A 978 16.54 -25.82 -28.86
C HIS A 978 17.04 -27.20 -29.33
N SER A 979 16.39 -28.28 -28.87
CA SER A 979 16.73 -29.65 -29.27
C SER A 979 16.37 -29.95 -30.73
N THR A 980 15.40 -29.25 -31.32
CA THR A 980 14.89 -29.50 -32.69
C THR A 980 15.00 -28.31 -33.64
N MET A 981 15.41 -27.12 -33.16
CA MET A 981 15.32 -25.88 -33.93
C MET A 981 15.99 -25.87 -35.31
N TYR A 982 17.13 -26.54 -35.47
CA TYR A 982 17.81 -26.58 -36.76
C TYR A 982 17.16 -27.58 -37.72
N GLU A 983 16.76 -28.74 -37.22
CA GLU A 983 16.01 -29.72 -38.00
C GLU A 983 14.72 -29.08 -38.55
N ASN A 984 13.97 -28.39 -37.70
CA ASN A 984 12.73 -27.71 -38.08
C ASN A 984 12.99 -26.59 -39.10
N LYS A 985 14.03 -25.76 -38.90
CA LYS A 985 14.43 -24.68 -39.82
C LYS A 985 14.63 -25.15 -41.27
N PHE A 986 15.16 -26.36 -41.46
CA PHE A 986 15.51 -26.93 -42.76
C PHE A 986 14.59 -28.09 -43.21
N ALA A 987 13.59 -28.47 -42.43
CA ALA A 987 12.66 -29.54 -42.79
C ALA A 987 11.83 -29.24 -44.06
N GLY A 988 11.70 -27.96 -44.43
CA GLY A 988 11.19 -27.48 -45.71
C GLY A 988 9.70 -27.70 -45.94
N SER A 989 8.92 -26.62 -46.06
CA SER A 989 8.00 -26.36 -47.19
C SER A 989 7.00 -27.44 -47.66
N GLN A 990 6.70 -28.47 -46.86
CA GLN A 990 5.74 -29.55 -47.14
C GLN A 990 4.73 -29.75 -46.01
N VAL A 991 4.88 -29.09 -44.86
CA VAL A 991 3.76 -28.91 -43.96
C VAL A 991 3.01 -27.69 -44.46
N VAL A 992 1.95 -27.91 -45.23
CA VAL A 992 0.82 -26.99 -45.16
C VAL A 992 0.38 -27.04 -43.71
N ILE A 993 0.98 -26.21 -42.86
CA ILE A 993 0.27 -25.76 -41.68
C ILE A 993 -0.81 -24.90 -42.31
N ASN A 994 -1.96 -25.53 -42.60
CA ASN A 994 -3.20 -24.76 -42.66
C ASN A 994 -3.09 -23.84 -41.45
N PRO A 995 -3.14 -22.50 -41.58
CA PRO A 995 -3.26 -21.66 -40.40
C PRO A 995 -4.34 -22.35 -39.61
N LYS A 996 -3.98 -22.90 -38.44
CA LYS A 996 -4.99 -23.54 -37.63
C LYS A 996 -5.97 -22.40 -37.49
N PRO A 997 -7.23 -22.53 -37.98
CA PRO A 997 -8.20 -21.50 -37.72
C PRO A 997 -8.08 -21.20 -36.22
N PRO A 998 -8.37 -19.97 -35.75
CA PRO A 998 -8.60 -19.79 -34.33
C PRO A 998 -9.44 -21.00 -33.94
N VAL A 999 -8.87 -21.85 -33.08
CA VAL A 999 -9.65 -22.95 -32.58
C VAL A 999 -10.61 -22.17 -31.71
N ASP A 1000 -11.75 -21.76 -32.30
CA ASP A 1000 -12.98 -21.65 -31.55
C ASP A 1000 -12.91 -22.87 -30.65
N PRO A 1001 -12.89 -22.70 -29.32
CA PRO A 1001 -12.82 -23.83 -28.44
C PRO A 1001 -14.08 -24.66 -28.70
N VAL A 1002 -13.99 -25.58 -29.65
CA VAL A 1002 -14.88 -26.70 -29.83
C VAL A 1002 -14.43 -27.63 -28.72
N PHE A 1003 -14.95 -27.32 -27.54
CA PHE A 1003 -15.14 -28.33 -26.52
C PHE A 1003 -15.84 -29.50 -27.22
N PRO A 1004 -15.36 -30.74 -27.04
CA PRO A 1004 -16.07 -31.88 -27.59
C PRO A 1004 -17.50 -31.84 -27.08
N ASP A 1005 -18.47 -31.79 -28.01
CA ASP A 1005 -19.81 -32.33 -27.76
C ASP A 1005 -19.62 -33.83 -27.48
N LYS A 1006 -19.24 -34.16 -26.25
CA LYS A 1006 -19.53 -35.48 -25.70
C LYS A 1006 -21.02 -35.48 -25.41
N GLU A 1007 -21.79 -35.93 -26.39
CA GLU A 1007 -23.00 -36.67 -26.09
C GLU A 1007 -22.67 -37.72 -25.02
N SER A 1008 -23.36 -37.56 -23.90
CA SER A 1008 -23.65 -38.53 -22.84
C SER A 1008 -23.18 -39.97 -23.09
N GLU A 1009 -21.99 -40.29 -22.61
CA GLU A 1009 -21.79 -41.54 -21.86
C GLU A 1009 -21.16 -41.15 -20.53
N GLU A 1010 -21.92 -41.35 -19.46
CA GLU A 1010 -21.55 -41.06 -18.07
C GLU A 1010 -20.20 -41.72 -17.74
N PRO A 1011 -19.15 -40.94 -17.42
CA PRO A 1011 -18.06 -41.45 -16.62
C PRO A 1011 -18.60 -41.65 -15.20
N GLU A 1012 -18.34 -42.81 -14.59
CA GLU A 1012 -18.70 -43.03 -13.19
C GLU A 1012 -18.21 -41.87 -12.31
N PRO A 1013 -19.05 -41.39 -11.38
CA PRO A 1013 -18.77 -40.18 -10.64
C PRO A 1013 -17.51 -40.38 -9.80
N LEU A 1014 -16.46 -39.62 -10.14
CA LEU A 1014 -15.47 -39.25 -9.13
C LEU A 1014 -16.23 -38.60 -7.97
N PRO A 1015 -15.91 -38.94 -6.71
CA PRO A 1015 -16.57 -38.33 -5.57
C PRO A 1015 -16.41 -36.81 -5.67
N PRO A 1016 -17.48 -36.03 -5.45
CA PRO A 1016 -17.43 -34.59 -5.62
C PRO A 1016 -16.34 -34.00 -4.73
N ILE A 1017 -15.40 -33.27 -5.35
CA ILE A 1017 -14.69 -32.20 -4.64
C ILE A 1017 -15.79 -31.19 -4.28
N PRO A 1018 -15.99 -30.85 -3.00
CA PRO A 1018 -17.05 -29.93 -2.62
C PRO A 1018 -16.78 -28.58 -3.26
N VAL A 1019 -17.75 -28.09 -4.03
CA VAL A 1019 -17.88 -26.66 -4.26
C VAL A 1019 -18.02 -26.04 -2.87
N ILE A 1020 -17.02 -25.28 -2.41
CA ILE A 1020 -17.26 -24.31 -1.34
C ILE A 1020 -18.02 -23.16 -1.98
N VAL A 1021 -19.34 -23.37 -2.13
CA VAL A 1021 -20.27 -22.26 -1.97
C VAL A 1021 -20.02 -21.81 -0.55
N VAL A 1022 -19.54 -20.57 -0.33
CA VAL A 1022 -19.65 -20.00 1.02
C VAL A 1022 -21.15 -19.94 1.28
N PRO A 1023 -21.71 -20.78 2.16
CA PRO A 1023 -23.11 -20.67 2.48
C PRO A 1023 -23.27 -19.29 3.12
N GLU A 1024 -24.35 -18.55 2.83
CA GLU A 1024 -24.88 -17.68 3.88
C GLU A 1024 -24.93 -18.51 5.15
N PHE A 1025 -24.32 -18.01 6.23
CA PHE A 1025 -24.21 -18.75 7.48
C PHE A 1025 -25.60 -19.24 7.89
N ALA A 1026 -25.91 -20.51 7.63
CA ALA A 1026 -27.08 -21.14 8.19
C ALA A 1026 -26.77 -21.27 9.68
N GLY A 1027 -27.52 -20.54 10.52
CA GLY A 1027 -27.36 -20.54 11.97
C GLY A 1027 -27.04 -21.94 12.53
N LEU A 1028 -26.18 -22.02 13.54
CA LEU A 1028 -25.90 -23.24 14.27
C LEU A 1028 -27.18 -23.67 15.01
N THR A 1029 -27.94 -24.60 14.41
CA THR A 1029 -29.12 -25.20 15.03
C THR A 1029 -28.80 -26.58 15.59
N PHE A 1030 -29.15 -26.86 16.85
CA PHE A 1030 -28.82 -28.13 17.53
C PHE A 1030 -29.81 -29.28 17.22
N GLU A 1031 -30.46 -29.26 16.06
CA GLU A 1031 -31.57 -30.15 15.69
C GLU A 1031 -31.16 -31.62 15.49
N GLY A 1032 -29.88 -31.92 15.26
CA GLY A 1032 -29.30 -33.27 15.10
C GLY A 1032 -28.41 -33.74 16.26
N ASN A 1033 -27.99 -35.01 16.27
CA ASN A 1033 -26.99 -35.54 17.22
C ASN A 1033 -25.54 -35.14 16.85
N ASP A 1034 -25.37 -34.04 16.11
CA ASP A 1034 -24.08 -33.68 15.54
C ASP A 1034 -23.21 -32.97 16.58
N THR A 1035 -22.40 -33.74 17.29
CA THR A 1035 -21.43 -33.24 18.28
C THR A 1035 -20.16 -32.68 17.64
N SER A 1036 -20.07 -32.64 16.30
CA SER A 1036 -18.87 -32.20 15.58
C SER A 1036 -18.61 -30.69 15.64
N VAL A 1037 -19.60 -29.89 16.03
CA VAL A 1037 -19.56 -28.42 16.00
C VAL A 1037 -19.03 -27.75 17.28
N TYR A 1038 -18.78 -28.52 18.34
CA TYR A 1038 -18.18 -28.01 19.58
C TYR A 1038 -17.17 -28.99 20.18
N ARG A 1039 -16.20 -28.46 20.93
CA ARG A 1039 -15.21 -29.25 21.69
C ARG A 1039 -15.07 -28.71 23.10
N LEU A 1040 -14.77 -29.59 24.05
CA LEU A 1040 -14.45 -29.23 25.44
C LEU A 1040 -12.95 -29.41 25.66
N SER A 1041 -12.25 -28.39 26.14
CA SER A 1041 -10.80 -28.49 26.42
C SER A 1041 -10.48 -29.35 27.64
N ASN A 1042 -11.43 -29.57 28.56
CA ASN A 1042 -11.27 -30.43 29.73
C ASN A 1042 -12.58 -31.16 30.07
N ALA A 1043 -12.78 -32.33 29.44
CA ALA A 1043 -13.99 -33.14 29.56
C ALA A 1043 -14.18 -33.85 30.93
N THR A 1044 -13.21 -33.75 31.85
CA THR A 1044 -13.32 -34.35 33.20
C THR A 1044 -14.04 -33.46 34.22
N ALA A 1045 -14.10 -32.15 33.97
CA ALA A 1045 -14.76 -31.16 34.83
C ALA A 1045 -15.92 -30.41 34.15
N SER A 1046 -16.23 -30.74 32.90
CA SER A 1046 -17.33 -30.12 32.15
C SER A 1046 -18.02 -31.12 31.25
N SER A 1047 -19.31 -30.88 30.99
CA SER A 1047 -20.12 -31.65 30.06
C SER A 1047 -20.97 -30.72 29.21
N ALA A 1048 -21.26 -31.14 27.99
CA ALA A 1048 -22.17 -30.45 27.10
C ALA A 1048 -23.19 -31.46 26.57
N GLN A 1049 -24.46 -31.12 26.69
CA GLN A 1049 -25.56 -31.98 26.27
C GLN A 1049 -26.61 -31.17 25.53
N VAL A 1050 -27.15 -31.73 24.45
CA VAL A 1050 -28.28 -31.12 23.76
C VAL A 1050 -29.55 -31.35 24.58
N VAL A 1051 -30.28 -30.28 24.88
CA VAL A 1051 -31.50 -30.29 25.69
C VAL A 1051 -32.70 -29.85 24.85
N THR A 1052 -33.89 -30.27 25.28
CA THR A 1052 -35.18 -29.83 24.71
C THR A 1052 -35.97 -29.12 25.80
N GLY A 1053 -36.77 -28.12 25.45
CA GLY A 1053 -37.59 -27.36 26.40
C GLY A 1053 -36.92 -26.07 26.87
N THR A 1054 -36.65 -25.94 28.18
CA THR A 1054 -36.18 -24.69 28.79
C THR A 1054 -34.86 -24.21 28.17
N GLY A 1055 -34.83 -22.97 27.68
CA GLY A 1055 -33.65 -22.34 27.06
C GLY A 1055 -33.52 -22.55 25.56
N VAL A 1056 -34.50 -23.19 24.91
CA VAL A 1056 -34.63 -23.22 23.44
C VAL A 1056 -35.40 -21.97 23.00
N THR A 1057 -34.73 -21.06 22.29
CA THR A 1057 -35.28 -19.84 21.71
C THR A 1057 -35.56 -19.97 20.21
N GLN A 1058 -34.86 -20.88 19.51
CA GLN A 1058 -35.07 -21.14 18.09
C GLN A 1058 -34.91 -22.64 17.78
N GLY A 1059 -35.94 -23.25 17.16
CA GLY A 1059 -35.95 -24.69 16.88
C GLY A 1059 -36.56 -25.52 18.02
N SER A 1060 -36.13 -26.78 18.14
CA SER A 1060 -36.58 -27.75 19.15
C SER A 1060 -35.51 -28.15 20.17
N LYS A 1061 -34.24 -27.76 19.94
CA LYS A 1061 -33.08 -28.16 20.76
C LYS A 1061 -32.07 -27.03 20.98
N ALA A 1062 -31.41 -27.03 22.14
CA ALA A 1062 -30.34 -26.09 22.53
C ALA A 1062 -29.17 -26.82 23.21
N LEU A 1063 -27.99 -26.19 23.31
CA LEU A 1063 -26.81 -26.80 23.93
C LEU A 1063 -26.63 -26.37 25.39
N LYS A 1064 -26.86 -27.29 26.33
CA LYS A 1064 -26.55 -27.08 27.74
C LYS A 1064 -25.09 -27.41 28.04
N TYR A 1065 -24.30 -26.38 28.30
CA TYR A 1065 -22.95 -26.48 28.83
C TYR A 1065 -22.98 -26.45 30.36
N THR A 1066 -22.39 -27.46 31.01
CA THR A 1066 -22.33 -27.61 32.47
C THR A 1066 -20.88 -27.75 32.91
N VAL A 1067 -20.47 -26.98 33.91
CA VAL A 1067 -19.16 -27.10 34.57
C VAL A 1067 -19.39 -27.60 35.99
N SER A 1068 -18.68 -28.65 36.37
CA SER A 1068 -18.72 -29.29 37.69
C SER A 1068 -17.41 -29.03 38.44
N ASN A 1069 -17.43 -29.09 39.77
CA ASN A 1069 -16.27 -28.88 40.64
C ASN A 1069 -15.64 -27.47 40.55
N LEU A 1070 -16.47 -26.42 40.50
CA LEU A 1070 -16.01 -25.03 40.67
C LEU A 1070 -15.32 -24.92 42.04
N ASN A 1071 -13.99 -24.79 42.05
CA ASN A 1071 -13.18 -24.95 43.26
C ASN A 1071 -12.95 -23.61 43.96
N LYS A 1072 -13.28 -23.52 45.25
CA LYS A 1072 -13.21 -22.33 46.14
C LYS A 1072 -11.79 -21.77 46.41
N SER A 1073 -10.77 -22.12 45.63
CA SER A 1073 -9.35 -21.92 46.00
C SER A 1073 -8.56 -20.96 45.10
N GLY A 1074 -9.20 -19.99 44.46
CA GLY A 1074 -8.50 -18.84 43.84
C GLY A 1074 -7.67 -19.13 42.59
N ASN A 1075 -7.72 -20.35 42.04
CA ASN A 1075 -7.22 -20.69 40.71
C ASN A 1075 -8.29 -21.56 40.03
N GLY A 1076 -9.17 -20.92 39.27
CA GLY A 1076 -10.35 -21.54 38.66
C GLY A 1076 -10.02 -22.75 37.80
N VAL A 1077 -10.90 -23.74 37.78
CA VAL A 1077 -10.83 -24.87 36.84
C VAL A 1077 -11.19 -24.33 35.44
N TYR A 1078 -10.20 -24.25 34.55
CA TYR A 1078 -10.41 -23.79 33.17
C TYR A 1078 -10.96 -24.94 32.32
N SER A 1079 -12.28 -25.03 32.18
CA SER A 1079 -12.90 -25.72 31.04
C SER A 1079 -13.60 -24.69 30.17
N ASN A 1080 -13.35 -24.75 28.86
CA ASN A 1080 -14.09 -23.94 27.90
C ASN A 1080 -14.84 -24.82 26.90
N LEU A 1081 -16.01 -24.32 26.52
CA LEU A 1081 -16.73 -24.76 25.34
C LEU A 1081 -16.17 -23.98 24.16
N ILE A 1082 -15.52 -24.68 23.24
CA ILE A 1082 -14.97 -24.11 22.02
C ILE A 1082 -15.89 -24.47 20.87
N LEU A 1083 -16.44 -23.46 20.19
CA LEU A 1083 -17.11 -23.65 18.91
C LEU A 1083 -16.03 -23.51 17.83
N ALA A 1084 -15.49 -24.63 17.33
CA ALA A 1084 -14.43 -24.61 16.32
C ALA A 1084 -14.62 -25.73 15.29
N SER A 1085 -14.74 -25.31 14.03
CA SER A 1085 -14.35 -26.10 12.87
C SER A 1085 -13.51 -25.21 11.93
N PRO A 1086 -12.36 -25.67 11.43
CA PRO A 1086 -11.64 -24.97 10.37
C PRO A 1086 -12.51 -24.92 9.12
N GLY A 1087 -12.94 -23.71 8.73
CA GLY A 1087 -13.69 -23.47 7.49
C GLY A 1087 -15.20 -23.22 7.60
N VAL A 1088 -15.79 -23.17 8.81
CA VAL A 1088 -17.25 -22.93 8.96
C VAL A 1088 -17.61 -21.47 9.27
N PHE A 1089 -16.75 -20.73 9.99
CA PHE A 1089 -16.92 -19.29 10.16
C PHE A 1089 -16.16 -18.56 9.06
N GLY A 1090 -16.68 -18.61 7.82
CA GLY A 1090 -16.24 -17.74 6.73
C GLY A 1090 -16.71 -16.29 6.94
N LEU A 1091 -16.46 -15.73 8.13
CA LEU A 1091 -16.86 -14.39 8.50
C LEU A 1091 -15.80 -13.39 8.05
N ASN A 1092 -16.17 -12.55 7.09
CA ASN A 1092 -15.48 -11.28 6.85
C ASN A 1092 -15.77 -10.35 8.03
N MET A 1093 -14.84 -9.45 8.36
CA MET A 1093 -14.85 -8.65 9.59
C MET A 1093 -15.96 -7.62 9.72
N SER A 1094 -16.78 -7.46 8.68
CA SER A 1094 -18.04 -6.72 8.78
C SER A 1094 -19.10 -7.48 9.58
N ASP A 1095 -18.89 -8.76 9.90
CA ASP A 1095 -19.95 -9.65 10.36
C ASP A 1095 -19.71 -10.06 11.83
N GLY A 1096 -20.66 -9.74 12.72
CA GLY A 1096 -20.66 -10.11 14.14
C GLY A 1096 -21.19 -11.52 14.42
N ILE A 1097 -21.21 -11.92 15.69
CA ILE A 1097 -21.88 -13.15 16.16
C ILE A 1097 -23.05 -12.82 17.09
N SER A 1098 -24.19 -13.45 16.87
CA SER A 1098 -25.40 -13.37 17.69
C SER A 1098 -25.69 -14.72 18.32
N TYR A 1099 -26.14 -14.76 19.58
CA TYR A 1099 -26.65 -15.98 20.22
C TYR A 1099 -27.51 -15.68 21.44
N ASP A 1100 -28.36 -16.65 21.79
CA ASP A 1100 -29.13 -16.65 23.03
C ASP A 1100 -28.43 -17.51 24.09
N VAL A 1101 -28.32 -16.98 25.31
CA VAL A 1101 -27.81 -17.72 26.47
C VAL A 1101 -28.82 -17.70 27.61
N THR A 1102 -29.18 -18.88 28.10
CA THR A 1102 -30.10 -19.07 29.22
C THR A 1102 -29.38 -19.65 30.43
N ASN A 1103 -29.62 -19.09 31.61
CA ASN A 1103 -29.17 -19.67 32.87
C ASN A 1103 -30.29 -20.53 33.51
N PRO A 1104 -30.23 -21.87 33.43
CA PRO A 1104 -31.23 -22.76 34.02
C PRO A 1104 -31.07 -22.95 35.54
N GLY A 1105 -30.05 -22.35 36.17
CA GLY A 1105 -29.72 -22.51 37.58
C GLY A 1105 -30.50 -21.59 38.52
N SER A 1106 -30.20 -21.67 39.82
CA SER A 1106 -30.85 -20.88 40.87
C SER A 1106 -30.03 -19.67 41.34
N VAL A 1107 -28.79 -19.53 40.84
CA VAL A 1107 -27.85 -18.46 41.16
C VAL A 1107 -27.31 -17.80 39.88
N PRO A 1108 -26.91 -16.52 39.91
CA PRO A 1108 -26.36 -15.82 38.75
C PRO A 1108 -25.06 -16.50 38.29
N VAL A 1109 -24.86 -16.61 36.97
CA VAL A 1109 -23.66 -17.22 36.38
C VAL A 1109 -22.94 -16.19 35.54
N GLN A 1110 -21.63 -16.02 35.75
CA GLN A 1110 -20.80 -15.19 34.88
C GLN A 1110 -20.31 -16.01 33.68
N LEU A 1111 -20.61 -15.51 32.50
CA LEU A 1111 -20.14 -16.00 31.23
C LEU A 1111 -18.98 -15.12 30.76
N ARG A 1112 -17.79 -15.71 30.63
CA ARG A 1112 -16.65 -15.10 29.93
C ARG A 1112 -16.55 -15.66 28.53
N ILE A 1113 -16.28 -14.80 27.55
CA ILE A 1113 -16.24 -15.15 26.13
C ILE A 1113 -14.96 -14.62 25.54
N ASN A 1114 -14.18 -15.49 24.92
CA ASN A 1114 -12.96 -15.12 24.24
C ASN A 1114 -13.13 -15.33 22.74
N ILE A 1115 -12.92 -14.26 21.96
CA ILE A 1115 -12.81 -14.29 20.52
C ILE A 1115 -11.32 -14.39 20.17
N HIS A 1116 -10.94 -15.40 19.39
CA HIS A 1116 -9.55 -15.66 19.02
C HIS A 1116 -9.28 -15.21 17.58
N SER A 1117 -8.23 -14.41 17.37
CA SER A 1117 -7.82 -13.95 16.04
C SER A 1117 -6.30 -13.76 15.98
N ASN A 1118 -5.61 -14.55 15.13
CA ASN A 1118 -4.16 -14.50 14.82
C ASN A 1118 -3.27 -13.80 15.87
N GLY A 1119 -3.18 -14.38 17.07
CA GLY A 1119 -2.28 -13.93 18.14
C GLY A 1119 -2.90 -12.96 19.17
N ALA A 1120 -4.14 -12.53 18.98
CA ALA A 1120 -4.87 -11.65 19.90
C ALA A 1120 -6.20 -12.28 20.37
N ILE A 1121 -6.61 -11.93 21.60
CA ILE A 1121 -7.82 -12.44 22.25
C ILE A 1121 -8.63 -11.25 22.77
N ALA A 1122 -9.86 -11.07 22.28
CA ALA A 1122 -10.82 -10.15 22.89
C ALA A 1122 -11.66 -10.92 23.93
N THR A 1123 -11.74 -10.41 25.16
CA THR A 1123 -12.48 -11.05 26.26
C THR A 1123 -13.68 -10.21 26.70
N TYR A 1124 -14.86 -10.81 26.65
CA TYR A 1124 -16.13 -10.21 27.09
C TYR A 1124 -16.63 -10.95 28.34
N TYR A 1125 -17.26 -10.24 29.26
CA TYR A 1125 -17.89 -10.82 30.45
C TYR A 1125 -19.37 -10.45 30.46
N TYR A 1126 -20.23 -11.38 30.83
CA TYR A 1126 -21.66 -11.17 31.00
C TYR A 1126 -22.12 -11.86 32.28
N THR A 1127 -23.02 -11.27 33.05
CA THR A 1127 -23.76 -12.01 34.08
C THR A 1127 -25.12 -12.40 33.54
N VAL A 1128 -25.46 -13.68 33.64
CA VAL A 1128 -26.79 -14.22 33.27
C VAL A 1128 -27.51 -14.61 34.56
N GLU A 1129 -28.57 -13.90 34.90
CA GLU A 1129 -29.34 -14.09 36.14
C GLU A 1129 -30.18 -15.39 36.10
N PRO A 1130 -30.58 -15.97 37.25
CA PRO A 1130 -31.36 -17.21 37.30
C PRO A 1130 -32.65 -17.15 36.46
N GLY A 1131 -32.81 -18.08 35.53
CA GLY A 1131 -33.98 -18.13 34.63
C GLY A 1131 -34.00 -17.07 33.53
N GLU A 1132 -32.97 -16.21 33.44
CA GLU A 1132 -32.81 -15.24 32.35
C GLU A 1132 -32.37 -15.96 31.07
N THR A 1133 -33.03 -15.61 29.97
CA THR A 1133 -32.53 -15.83 28.61
C THR A 1133 -32.11 -14.48 28.05
N ARG A 1134 -30.84 -14.35 27.70
CA ARG A 1134 -30.24 -13.13 27.18
C ARG A 1134 -29.82 -13.33 25.73
N HIS A 1135 -30.27 -12.45 24.86
CA HIS A 1135 -29.77 -12.32 23.48
C HIS A 1135 -28.51 -11.46 23.49
N ILE A 1136 -27.46 -11.89 22.78
CA ILE A 1136 -26.18 -11.19 22.71
C ILE A 1136 -25.77 -11.06 21.25
N ASP A 1137 -25.75 -9.82 20.75
CA ASP A 1137 -25.18 -9.45 19.45
C ASP A 1137 -23.79 -8.85 19.63
N MET A 1138 -22.82 -9.32 18.85
CA MET A 1138 -21.44 -8.85 18.89
C MET A 1138 -21.04 -8.29 17.52
N VAL A 1139 -21.57 -7.12 17.16
CA VAL A 1139 -21.22 -6.35 15.95
C VAL A 1139 -20.34 -5.16 16.34
N GLU A 1140 -19.15 -5.08 15.74
CA GLU A 1140 -18.19 -3.96 15.77
C GLU A 1140 -18.00 -3.22 17.11
N ALA A 1141 -16.92 -3.56 17.82
CA ALA A 1141 -16.36 -2.69 18.85
C ALA A 1141 -15.65 -1.50 18.15
N GLY A 1142 -16.31 -0.34 18.09
CA GLY A 1142 -15.60 0.94 17.96
C GLY A 1142 -14.65 1.13 19.17
N PRO A 1143 -13.87 2.24 19.25
CA PRO A 1143 -13.21 2.57 20.50
C PRO A 1143 -14.29 2.73 21.57
N CYS A 1144 -14.46 1.69 22.40
CA CYS A 1144 -15.55 1.64 23.37
C CYS A 1144 -15.39 2.81 24.34
N ALA A 1145 -16.30 3.78 24.22
CA ALA A 1145 -16.65 4.65 25.32
C ALA A 1145 -17.03 3.75 26.51
N MET A 1146 -16.39 3.96 27.65
CA MET A 1146 -16.79 3.34 28.91
C MET A 1146 -18.25 3.68 29.18
N ASP A 1147 -19.14 2.68 29.12
CA ASP A 1147 -20.38 2.73 29.87
C ASP A 1147 -20.04 2.42 31.34
N VAL A 1148 -19.85 3.48 32.12
CA VAL A 1148 -19.53 3.42 33.55
C VAL A 1148 -20.74 3.05 34.42
N SER A 1149 -21.87 2.63 33.85
CA SER A 1149 -23.09 2.32 34.60
C SER A 1149 -23.24 0.86 35.06
N ASN A 1150 -22.32 -0.05 34.69
CA ASN A 1150 -22.40 -1.46 35.12
C ASN A 1150 -21.05 -2.03 35.59
N PRO A 1151 -20.81 -2.19 36.91
CA PRO A 1151 -19.50 -2.53 37.49
C PRO A 1151 -19.10 -4.02 37.33
N ARG A 1152 -19.63 -4.75 36.34
CA ARG A 1152 -19.36 -6.20 36.17
C ARG A 1152 -18.60 -6.60 34.91
N HIS A 1153 -18.17 -5.66 34.08
CA HIS A 1153 -17.50 -5.96 32.80
C HIS A 1153 -16.07 -5.40 32.81
N GLY A 1154 -15.10 -6.15 33.32
CA GLY A 1154 -13.68 -5.78 33.29
C GLY A 1154 -12.99 -6.32 32.04
N TYR A 1155 -12.45 -5.44 31.18
CA TYR A 1155 -11.52 -5.84 30.11
C TYR A 1155 -10.08 -5.81 30.61
N TRP A 1156 -9.34 -6.89 30.37
CA TRP A 1156 -7.87 -6.92 30.51
C TRP A 1156 -7.28 -7.24 29.13
N GLY A 1157 -6.84 -6.20 28.41
CA GLY A 1157 -6.21 -6.33 27.09
C GLY A 1157 -5.65 -4.97 26.63
N LEU A 1158 -4.42 -4.99 26.14
CA LEU A 1158 -3.53 -3.86 25.82
C LEU A 1158 -4.19 -2.69 25.05
N ASP A 1159 -3.81 -1.46 25.42
CA ASP A 1159 -4.30 -0.12 24.98
C ASP A 1159 -4.08 0.25 23.49
N ASN A 1160 -4.02 -0.70 22.56
CA ASN A 1160 -3.95 -0.38 21.13
C ASN A 1160 -5.13 -1.05 20.42
N GLY A 1161 -6.01 -0.24 19.81
CA GLY A 1161 -7.15 -0.73 19.04
C GLY A 1161 -6.74 -1.80 18.02
N ILE A 1162 -7.23 -3.02 18.24
CA ILE A 1162 -6.91 -4.21 17.45
C ILE A 1162 -7.96 -4.35 16.35
N PHE A 1163 -7.57 -4.23 15.08
CA PHE A 1163 -8.40 -4.60 13.93
C PHE A 1163 -8.10 -6.07 13.55
N TYR A 1164 -9.10 -6.95 13.59
CA TYR A 1164 -8.93 -8.42 13.56
C TYR A 1164 -9.13 -9.05 12.18
N ASN A 1165 -8.09 -9.33 11.38
CA ASN A 1165 -8.27 -9.80 9.98
C ASN A 1165 -8.83 -11.22 9.76
N SER A 1166 -9.03 -12.04 10.81
CA SER A 1166 -9.72 -13.33 10.73
C SER A 1166 -10.16 -13.85 12.11
N MET A 1167 -11.43 -14.23 12.29
CA MET A 1167 -11.88 -14.94 13.50
C MET A 1167 -11.56 -16.44 13.39
N ASN A 1168 -10.66 -16.95 14.25
CA ASN A 1168 -10.23 -18.34 14.23
C ASN A 1168 -11.06 -19.23 15.19
N GLY A 1169 -11.84 -18.65 16.09
CA GLY A 1169 -12.77 -19.38 16.96
C GLY A 1169 -13.34 -18.54 18.11
N VAL A 1170 -14.43 -19.04 18.71
CA VAL A 1170 -15.05 -18.47 19.92
C VAL A 1170 -15.02 -19.52 21.03
N SER A 1171 -14.64 -19.10 22.24
CA SER A 1171 -14.65 -19.96 23.41
C SER A 1171 -15.40 -19.35 24.58
N PHE A 1172 -16.26 -20.14 25.21
CA PHE A 1172 -17.11 -19.75 26.34
C PHE A 1172 -16.59 -20.39 27.63
N TYR A 1173 -16.55 -19.60 28.69
CA TYR A 1173 -16.12 -19.98 30.03
C TYR A 1173 -17.23 -19.62 31.01
N ILE A 1174 -17.58 -20.55 31.90
CA ILE A 1174 -18.29 -20.17 33.12
C ILE A 1174 -17.21 -19.74 34.12
N TRP A 1175 -17.24 -18.47 34.52
CA TRP A 1175 -16.20 -17.82 35.30
C TRP A 1175 -16.75 -17.38 36.68
N GLU A 1176 -15.86 -17.20 37.66
CA GLU A 1176 -16.20 -16.60 38.96
C GLU A 1176 -15.04 -15.67 39.37
N ASP A 1177 -15.23 -14.34 39.25
CA ASP A 1177 -14.22 -13.34 39.66
C ASP A 1177 -14.12 -13.13 41.19
N SER A 1178 -15.10 -13.63 41.96
CA SER A 1178 -15.15 -13.44 43.42
C SER A 1178 -15.55 -14.75 44.10
N PRO A 1179 -14.70 -15.36 44.95
CA PRO A 1179 -15.00 -16.63 45.60
C PRO A 1179 -16.30 -16.55 46.42
N GLY A 1180 -17.38 -17.22 45.99
CA GLY A 1180 -18.60 -17.39 46.78
C GLY A 1180 -19.91 -16.88 46.17
N LEU A 1181 -19.93 -16.47 44.90
CA LEU A 1181 -21.17 -16.15 44.17
C LEU A 1181 -21.90 -17.42 43.70
N ILE A 1182 -21.14 -18.47 43.34
CA ILE A 1182 -21.71 -19.78 43.01
C ILE A 1182 -21.50 -20.71 44.21
N ASN A 1183 -22.52 -20.82 45.07
CA ASN A 1183 -22.51 -21.77 46.20
C ASN A 1183 -22.86 -23.21 45.78
N GLU A 1184 -23.03 -23.47 44.49
CA GLU A 1184 -23.36 -24.78 43.92
C GLU A 1184 -22.09 -25.49 43.41
N THR A 1185 -22.04 -26.82 43.53
CA THR A 1185 -20.91 -27.65 43.05
C THR A 1185 -20.82 -27.75 41.53
N SER A 1186 -21.79 -27.17 40.80
CA SER A 1186 -21.87 -27.11 39.36
C SER A 1186 -22.68 -25.91 38.90
N ALA A 1187 -22.34 -25.33 37.74
CA ALA A 1187 -23.13 -24.30 37.08
C ALA A 1187 -23.38 -24.70 35.62
N ALA A 1188 -24.46 -24.21 35.02
CA ALA A 1188 -24.79 -24.50 33.64
C ALA A 1188 -25.32 -23.25 32.90
N LEU A 1189 -25.07 -23.20 31.60
CA LEU A 1189 -25.66 -22.25 30.66
C LEU A 1189 -26.18 -23.04 29.45
N ILE A 1190 -27.29 -22.60 28.88
CA ILE A 1190 -27.89 -23.18 27.69
C ILE A 1190 -27.73 -22.17 26.56
N PHE A 1191 -27.02 -22.55 25.51
CA PHE A 1191 -26.79 -21.73 24.32
C PHE A 1191 -27.72 -22.16 23.21
N ASP A 1192 -28.36 -21.20 22.56
CA ASP A 1192 -29.21 -21.42 21.40
C ASP A 1192 -29.07 -20.29 20.38
N ASN A 1193 -29.63 -20.48 19.18
CA ASN A 1193 -29.73 -19.45 18.15
C ASN A 1193 -28.38 -18.79 17.79
N ILE A 1194 -27.31 -19.57 17.67
CA ILE A 1194 -25.97 -19.04 17.36
C ILE A 1194 -25.91 -18.72 15.86
N GLN A 1195 -25.83 -17.45 15.51
CA GLN A 1195 -25.83 -16.95 14.14
C GLN A 1195 -24.67 -15.99 13.88
N ALA A 1196 -24.19 -15.95 12.65
CA ALA A 1196 -23.45 -14.81 12.16
C ALA A 1196 -24.42 -13.70 11.78
N ILE A 1197 -24.05 -12.45 12.04
CA ILE A 1197 -24.83 -11.26 11.69
C ILE A 1197 -23.99 -10.35 10.80
N LYS A 1198 -24.56 -9.85 9.71
CA LYS A 1198 -23.88 -8.99 8.72
C LYS A 1198 -24.19 -7.52 9.05
N ASN A 1199 -23.18 -6.64 9.18
CA ASN A 1199 -23.44 -5.18 9.26
C ASN A 1199 -23.82 -4.61 7.90
#